data_AF-A0A6G0WE17-F1
#
_entry.id   AF-A0A6G0WE17-F1
#
_cell.length_a   1.000
_cell.length_b   1.000
_cell.length_c   1.000
_cell.angle_alpha   90.00
_cell.angle_beta   90.00
_cell.angle_gamma   90.00
#
_symmetry.space_group_name_H-M   'P 1'
#
loop_
_entity.id
_entity.type
_entity.pdbx_description
1 polymer ?
#
loop_
_entity_poly.entity_id
_entity_poly.type
_entity_poly.pdbx_seq_one_letter_code
_entity_poly.pdbx_strand_id
1 'polypeptide(L)'
;MRIKAVADLEWVLASPQLISTQLDVLPASISEPILEDRKTQAWLDELNADPTPLHAFIAERTEDNKPIALGVYFASLVEFWLRHCPAWHVERFSSSDLQASQLKYLFRTTIPNTLTPMNMHWEATVKFFLFCGSQDEAKLDDFVHLGVTATGDSLTKRIRKSQRKLELSRQGRSWLASHFEWAEDATEIASHMLLCGYLLYPLADNRTTQAKYSFYVPEINPNHLQGWWTLDFETDISRASSPNSYFAILPKQFWLTKVTGIITSHGNIVIPGDAGLNLPPIQVTDRDTMFAACRDHFASYEMAKPLMVAELQQAGDGKFIEVSRGAIVNPTLWQPTQRFSNLLNKSSRKSQKESKNGMQSLGAPQSPGRSTFVDFEVALSPCELVEKLREILKKKQLGYTALKKSLEGFLEKRDSTVYVVQVLLALLDFASTDMKDTFRLGQLVLDSYSPKSEESSVIMDEHTIARMEAGPDNWWALRFQIKALSKLFPKRIAPSWAQEKAEVALWHMLSFNKRWNATAVDVCENYSVPRSEVDAHRVLQILASNRDYDNAEIFVVAQMSAYGNERSSLAHTFIHNPSTPARASRRVANLVVPLSSNILFNLEGQPKSKTKLKSFTDIEDQRRRLHNIKCVEVTSVHVVDTKEGVEKMLSFAQSLSQGGRHVVGMDCEWRPTSFSQQDGRQVDVLQLAFAGGVIFVLDCAALADEHMEQVVALVLNAKNIILSGFSVAGDVQRLRAAYPSLGCLTNCVEVRRAAVARVGSVVQTWGLAALASTYLGIEIAKDQQVSDWAHRPLSSEQVAYAALDAHCARLLFLFFVLDLVESVEPLSDEAQHVWTPWLMRERNCKCRRIFDFSHSSQVSS
;
A
#
# COMPACT_ATOMS: atom_id res chain seq x y z
N MET A 1 33.45 6.46 22.63
CA MET A 1 32.00 6.20 22.42
C MET A 1 31.73 6.47 20.95
N ARG A 2 31.00 5.57 20.28
CA ARG A 2 30.59 5.83 18.90
C ARG A 2 29.50 6.91 18.87
N ILE A 3 29.55 7.83 17.90
CA ILE A 3 28.42 8.69 17.55
C ILE A 3 27.25 7.80 17.14
N LYS A 4 26.03 8.25 17.40
CA LYS A 4 24.81 7.44 17.25
C LYS A 4 24.71 6.74 15.89
N ALA A 5 24.90 7.48 14.79
CA ALA A 5 24.84 6.91 13.45
C ALA A 5 25.86 5.77 13.23
N VAL A 6 27.09 5.95 13.70
CA VAL A 6 28.16 4.95 13.56
C VAL A 6 27.93 3.75 14.47
N ALA A 7 27.45 3.98 15.69
CA ALA A 7 27.05 2.90 16.59
C ALA A 7 25.97 2.02 15.95
N ASP A 8 24.96 2.64 15.33
CA ASP A 8 23.92 1.89 14.63
C ASP A 8 24.43 1.19 13.38
N LEU A 9 25.34 1.80 12.63
CA LEU A 9 26.00 1.17 11.48
C LEU A 9 26.69 -0.12 11.93
N GLU A 10 27.54 -0.05 12.96
CA GLU A 10 28.22 -1.21 13.54
C GLU A 10 27.22 -2.28 14.01
N TRP A 11 26.12 -1.86 14.65
CA TRP A 11 25.06 -2.75 15.12
C TRP A 11 24.36 -3.54 14.01
N VAL A 12 24.24 -3.01 12.78
CA VAL A 12 23.53 -3.71 11.69
C VAL A 12 24.09 -5.11 11.45
N LEU A 13 25.42 -5.26 11.48
CA LEU A 13 26.09 -6.54 11.26
C LEU A 13 26.46 -7.25 12.56
N ALA A 14 26.75 -6.52 13.64
CA ALA A 14 27.12 -7.10 14.93
C ALA A 14 25.91 -7.64 15.71
N SER A 15 24.69 -7.18 15.39
CA SER A 15 23.49 -7.58 16.10
C SER A 15 23.11 -9.03 15.81
N PRO A 16 22.83 -9.84 16.85
CA PRO A 16 22.35 -11.19 16.65
C PRO A 16 20.99 -11.17 15.94
N GLN A 17 20.85 -12.03 14.93
CA GLN A 17 19.58 -12.23 14.23
C GLN A 17 18.50 -12.71 15.21
N LEU A 18 17.24 -12.35 14.96
CA LEU A 18 16.12 -12.79 15.82
C LEU A 18 15.87 -14.30 15.73
N ILE A 19 16.16 -14.89 14.58
CA ILE A 19 15.86 -16.29 14.27
C ILE A 19 17.15 -17.08 14.07
N SER A 20 17.09 -18.39 14.31
CA SER A 20 18.24 -19.28 14.25
C SER A 20 18.73 -19.50 12.82
N THR A 21 19.97 -19.99 12.70
CA THR A 21 20.63 -20.30 11.42
C THR A 21 19.93 -21.36 10.59
N GLN A 22 18.91 -22.04 11.13
CA GLN A 22 18.08 -23.01 10.43
C GLN A 22 17.17 -22.38 9.36
N LEU A 23 16.98 -21.05 9.36
CA LEU A 23 15.98 -20.35 8.55
C LEU A 23 16.59 -19.35 7.53
N ASP A 24 17.52 -19.80 6.69
CA ASP A 24 18.16 -19.01 5.61
C ASP A 24 18.64 -17.61 6.08
N VAL A 25 19.00 -17.43 7.36
CA VAL A 25 19.54 -16.14 7.83
C VAL A 25 20.98 -15.96 7.38
N LEU A 26 21.43 -14.71 7.37
CA LEU A 26 22.84 -14.40 7.12
C LEU A 26 23.72 -15.08 8.18
N PRO A 27 24.63 -16.00 7.80
CA PRO A 27 25.50 -16.67 8.75
C PRO A 27 26.50 -15.69 9.35
N ALA A 28 26.80 -15.87 10.64
CA ALA A 28 27.81 -15.06 11.34
C ALA A 28 29.20 -15.18 10.69
N SER A 29 29.53 -16.33 10.09
CA SER A 29 30.77 -16.54 9.33
C SER A 29 30.93 -15.63 8.11
N ILE A 30 29.86 -14.98 7.64
CA ILE A 30 29.93 -13.95 6.58
C ILE A 30 30.20 -12.58 7.19
N SER A 31 29.53 -12.22 8.28
CA SER A 31 29.60 -10.88 8.89
C SER A 31 30.78 -10.70 9.86
N GLU A 32 31.13 -11.71 10.65
CA GLU A 32 32.19 -11.64 11.67
C GLU A 32 33.56 -11.33 11.06
N PRO A 33 34.04 -12.00 10.00
CA PRO A 33 35.35 -11.67 9.41
C PRO A 33 35.42 -10.24 8.89
N ILE A 34 34.30 -9.70 8.43
CA ILE A 34 34.23 -8.34 7.91
C ILE A 34 34.24 -7.32 9.04
N LEU A 35 33.53 -7.61 10.14
CA LEU A 35 33.56 -6.78 11.35
C LEU A 35 34.94 -6.80 12.03
N GLU A 36 35.61 -7.95 12.07
CA GLU A 36 36.93 -8.11 12.69
C GLU A 36 38.08 -7.58 11.83
N ASP A 37 37.85 -7.32 10.54
CA ASP A 37 38.87 -6.81 9.63
C ASP A 37 39.41 -5.45 10.10
N ARG A 38 40.74 -5.32 10.10
CA ARG A 38 41.42 -4.09 10.58
C ARG A 38 41.07 -2.86 9.76
N LYS A 39 40.83 -3.01 8.45
CA LYS A 39 40.42 -1.89 7.59
C LYS A 39 38.99 -1.47 7.89
N THR A 40 38.10 -2.42 8.18
CA THR A 40 36.75 -2.12 8.64
C THR A 40 36.77 -1.35 9.96
N GLN A 41 37.57 -1.79 10.93
CA GLN A 41 37.69 -1.09 12.22
C GLN A 41 38.26 0.32 12.05
N ALA A 42 39.32 0.49 11.26
CA ALA A 42 39.87 1.81 10.94
C ALA A 42 38.84 2.72 10.24
N TRP A 43 38.06 2.18 9.30
CA TRP A 43 37.00 2.91 8.61
C TRP A 43 35.86 3.33 9.56
N LEU A 44 35.46 2.47 10.50
CA LEU A 44 34.48 2.83 11.53
C LEU A 44 35.04 3.88 12.52
N ASP A 45 36.35 3.84 12.81
CA ASP A 45 37.03 4.87 13.60
C ASP A 45 37.06 6.23 12.88
N GLU A 46 37.37 6.23 11.58
CA GLU A 46 37.35 7.40 10.72
C GLU A 46 35.94 8.01 10.63
N LEU A 47 34.92 7.20 10.35
CA LEU A 47 33.52 7.64 10.35
C LEU A 47 33.07 8.15 11.72
N ASN A 48 33.65 7.64 12.81
CA ASN A 48 33.33 8.13 14.14
C ASN A 48 33.99 9.48 14.44
N ALA A 49 35.15 9.76 13.85
CA ALA A 49 35.79 11.06 13.93
C ALA A 49 35.09 12.08 13.02
N ASP A 50 34.66 11.66 11.82
CA ASP A 50 33.91 12.46 10.87
C ASP A 50 32.74 11.64 10.27
N PRO A 51 31.52 11.76 10.85
CA PRO A 51 30.35 11.01 10.38
C PRO A 51 29.69 11.63 9.14
N THR A 52 30.22 12.74 8.61
CA THR A 52 29.65 13.48 7.49
C THR A 52 29.29 12.59 6.28
N PRO A 53 30.15 11.63 5.84
CA PRO A 53 29.80 10.76 4.71
C PRO A 53 28.57 9.88 4.99
N LEU A 54 28.45 9.36 6.21
CA LEU A 54 27.32 8.52 6.62
C LEU A 54 26.04 9.37 6.76
N HIS A 55 26.15 10.55 7.35
CA HIS A 55 25.02 11.49 7.50
C HIS A 55 24.49 11.95 6.15
N ALA A 56 25.37 12.36 5.24
CA ALA A 56 25.00 12.76 3.87
C ALA A 56 24.25 11.63 3.16
N PHE A 57 24.79 10.41 3.23
CA PHE A 57 24.16 9.24 2.62
C PHE A 57 22.77 8.91 3.19
N ILE A 58 22.57 9.08 4.50
CA ILE A 58 21.26 8.87 5.12
C ILE A 58 20.30 10.01 4.75
N ALA A 59 20.79 11.26 4.72
CA ALA A 59 20.02 12.45 4.41
C ALA A 59 19.45 12.42 2.98
N GLU A 60 20.19 11.89 2.00
CA GLU A 60 19.71 11.68 0.62
C GLU A 60 18.44 10.81 0.54
N ARG A 61 18.16 10.00 1.57
CA ARG A 61 17.02 9.07 1.64
C ARG A 61 15.90 9.57 2.57
N THR A 62 16.01 10.80 3.08
CA THR A 62 15.00 11.44 3.93
C THR A 62 14.23 12.51 3.20
N GLU A 63 12.91 12.54 3.39
CA GLU A 63 12.10 13.73 3.03
C GLU A 63 12.41 14.84 4.04
N ASP A 64 12.68 16.06 3.57
CA ASP A 64 13.00 17.21 4.43
C ASP A 64 11.99 17.39 5.57
N ASN A 65 12.49 17.67 6.78
CA ASN A 65 11.73 17.95 8.01
C ASN A 65 10.90 16.79 8.61
N LYS A 66 11.05 15.54 8.16
CA LYS A 66 10.43 14.36 8.82
C LYS A 66 11.48 13.44 9.45
N PRO A 67 11.25 12.94 10.68
CA PRO A 67 12.10 11.92 11.26
C PRO A 67 12.09 10.67 10.37
N ILE A 68 13.28 10.21 9.96
CA ILE A 68 13.43 9.01 9.12
C ILE A 68 12.70 7.83 9.76
N ALA A 69 11.87 7.14 8.97
CA ALA A 69 11.22 5.94 9.44
C ALA A 69 12.28 4.87 9.75
N LEU A 70 12.21 4.23 10.92
CA LEU A 70 13.23 3.27 11.38
C LEU A 70 13.56 2.17 10.36
N GLY A 71 12.58 1.72 9.58
CA GLY A 71 12.82 0.74 8.52
C GLY A 71 13.63 1.27 7.33
N VAL A 72 13.47 2.55 6.99
CA VAL A 72 14.25 3.24 5.94
C VAL A 72 15.66 3.53 6.44
N TYR A 73 15.77 3.98 7.69
CA TYR A 73 17.06 4.18 8.36
C TYR A 73 17.90 2.91 8.39
N PHE A 74 17.34 1.81 8.88
CA PHE A 74 18.02 0.50 8.89
C PHE A 74 18.42 0.04 7.48
N ALA A 75 17.55 0.21 6.49
CA ALA A 75 17.86 -0.13 5.09
C ALA A 75 19.02 0.72 4.53
N SER A 76 19.09 2.00 4.91
CA SER A 76 20.18 2.90 4.51
C SER A 76 21.51 2.45 5.11
N LEU A 77 21.53 2.07 6.40
CA LEU A 77 22.73 1.54 7.04
C LEU A 77 23.24 0.24 6.38
N VAL A 78 22.33 -0.69 6.05
CA VAL A 78 22.68 -1.92 5.30
C VAL A 78 23.29 -1.58 3.94
N GLU A 79 22.69 -0.65 3.21
CA GLU A 79 23.20 -0.24 1.90
C GLU A 79 24.56 0.45 2.00
N PHE A 80 24.77 1.26 3.05
CA PHE A 80 26.04 1.93 3.29
C PHE A 80 27.19 0.93 3.52
N TRP A 81 26.94 -0.13 4.30
CA TRP A 81 27.88 -1.25 4.42
C TRP A 81 28.27 -1.83 3.06
N LEU A 82 27.28 -2.15 2.23
CA LEU A 82 27.50 -2.81 0.94
C LEU A 82 28.20 -1.91 -0.08
N ARG A 83 28.08 -0.59 0.04
CA ARG A 83 28.70 0.36 -0.90
C ARG A 83 30.08 0.85 -0.47
N HIS A 84 30.33 0.96 0.84
CA HIS A 84 31.47 1.74 1.35
C HIS A 84 32.41 0.97 2.28
N CYS A 85 32.03 -0.20 2.80
CA CYS A 85 32.92 -0.96 3.67
C CYS A 85 34.15 -1.47 2.90
N PRO A 86 35.38 -1.15 3.32
CA PRO A 86 36.59 -1.49 2.56
C PRO A 86 36.92 -2.99 2.54
N ALA A 87 36.47 -3.75 3.54
CA ALA A 87 36.64 -5.20 3.57
C ALA A 87 35.52 -5.95 2.81
N TRP A 88 34.44 -5.24 2.45
CA TRP A 88 33.33 -5.78 1.68
C TRP A 88 33.54 -5.48 0.20
N HIS A 89 34.21 -6.40 -0.51
CA HIS A 89 34.45 -6.26 -1.96
C HIS A 89 33.19 -6.55 -2.76
N VAL A 90 32.26 -5.59 -2.79
CA VAL A 90 31.02 -5.70 -3.57
C VAL A 90 31.25 -5.31 -5.03
N GLU A 91 30.98 -6.26 -5.92
CA GLU A 91 30.90 -6.07 -7.36
C GLU A 91 29.44 -6.07 -7.81
N ARG A 92 29.10 -5.19 -8.76
CA ARG A 92 27.78 -5.16 -9.43
C ARG A 92 26.60 -5.14 -8.42
N PHE A 93 26.57 -4.14 -7.55
CA PHE A 93 25.51 -3.92 -6.56
C PHE A 93 24.22 -3.37 -7.18
N SER A 94 23.08 -3.92 -6.77
CA SER A 94 21.75 -3.38 -7.05
C SER A 94 20.92 -3.33 -5.77
N SER A 95 20.44 -2.13 -5.41
CA SER A 95 19.35 -1.93 -4.46
C SER A 95 18.01 -1.82 -5.20
N SER A 96 16.94 -2.26 -4.55
CA SER A 96 15.64 -2.48 -5.17
C SER A 96 14.88 -1.21 -5.55
N ASP A 97 15.03 -0.79 -6.80
CA ASP A 97 14.04 0.00 -7.56
C ASP A 97 13.87 -0.54 -9.01
N LEU A 98 14.22 -1.81 -9.23
CA LEU A 98 14.04 -2.48 -10.52
C LEU A 98 12.70 -3.22 -10.56
N GLN A 99 11.84 -2.78 -11.48
CA GLN A 99 10.40 -3.09 -11.55
C GLN A 99 10.03 -4.57 -11.81
N ALA A 100 11.02 -5.46 -11.94
CA ALA A 100 10.80 -6.84 -12.36
C ALA A 100 10.87 -7.88 -11.22
N SER A 101 11.55 -7.64 -10.08
CA SER A 101 11.91 -8.74 -9.15
C SER A 101 11.51 -8.61 -7.68
N GLN A 102 11.14 -7.44 -7.15
CA GLN A 102 10.80 -7.21 -5.71
C GLN A 102 11.89 -7.62 -4.67
N LEU A 103 13.10 -7.94 -5.12
CA LEU A 103 14.25 -8.35 -4.28
C LEU A 103 14.96 -7.12 -3.75
N LYS A 104 15.34 -7.08 -2.46
CA LYS A 104 15.91 -5.89 -1.80
C LYS A 104 17.37 -5.55 -2.19
N TYR A 105 18.31 -6.45 -1.93
CA TYR A 105 19.72 -6.23 -2.22
C TYR A 105 20.28 -7.43 -2.96
N LEU A 106 20.90 -7.18 -4.09
CA LEU A 106 21.50 -8.20 -4.92
C LEU A 106 22.87 -7.72 -5.34
N PHE A 107 23.88 -8.55 -5.14
CA PHE A 107 25.26 -8.15 -5.35
C PHE A 107 26.17 -9.36 -5.46
N ARG A 108 27.34 -9.17 -6.05
CA ARG A 108 28.43 -10.16 -6.00
C ARG A 108 29.46 -9.70 -4.98
N THR A 109 30.00 -10.61 -4.18
CA THR A 109 31.05 -10.25 -3.21
C THR A 109 32.10 -11.34 -3.11
N THR A 110 33.30 -10.97 -2.71
CA THR A 110 34.32 -11.93 -2.26
C THR A 110 34.55 -11.72 -0.77
N ILE A 111 34.17 -12.71 0.03
CA ILE A 111 34.38 -12.66 1.49
C ILE A 111 35.87 -12.90 1.76
N PRO A 112 36.51 -12.14 2.67
CA PRO A 112 37.86 -12.44 3.13
C PRO A 112 38.03 -13.92 3.44
N ASN A 113 39.13 -14.53 2.97
CA ASN A 113 39.51 -15.94 3.17
C ASN A 113 38.76 -17.01 2.35
N THR A 114 37.76 -16.67 1.53
CA THR A 114 37.06 -17.67 0.67
C THR A 114 37.60 -17.75 -0.76
N LEU A 115 38.29 -16.70 -1.25
CA LEU A 115 38.90 -16.55 -2.59
C LEU A 115 37.96 -16.73 -3.81
N THR A 116 36.77 -17.30 -3.64
CA THR A 116 35.74 -17.46 -4.69
C THR A 116 34.66 -16.38 -4.57
N PRO A 117 34.40 -15.60 -5.65
CA PRO A 117 33.29 -14.67 -5.69
C PRO A 117 31.93 -15.39 -5.56
N MET A 118 31.05 -14.85 -4.72
CA MET A 118 29.71 -15.36 -4.45
C MET A 118 28.65 -14.36 -4.88
N ASN A 119 27.56 -14.86 -5.47
CA ASN A 119 26.37 -14.04 -5.75
C ASN A 119 25.43 -14.09 -4.55
N MET A 120 25.06 -12.92 -4.03
CA MET A 120 24.32 -12.77 -2.79
C MET A 120 23.00 -12.05 -3.03
N HIS A 121 21.94 -12.53 -2.39
CA HIS A 121 20.65 -11.84 -2.31
C HIS A 121 20.24 -11.68 -0.85
N TRP A 122 20.01 -10.46 -0.39
CA TRP A 122 19.61 -10.19 0.99
C TRP A 122 18.22 -9.54 1.10
N GLU A 123 17.37 -10.11 1.96
CA GLU A 123 16.14 -9.47 2.44
C GLU A 123 16.34 -8.95 3.85
N ALA A 124 16.62 -7.64 3.98
CA ALA A 124 16.87 -7.00 5.27
C ALA A 124 15.61 -6.38 5.89
N THR A 125 15.38 -6.58 7.18
CA THR A 125 14.26 -6.03 7.94
C THR A 125 14.59 -5.89 9.44
N VAL A 126 14.21 -4.78 10.06
CA VAL A 126 14.23 -4.60 11.52
C VAL A 126 12.82 -4.61 12.12
N LYS A 127 12.60 -5.38 13.20
CA LYS A 127 11.28 -5.57 13.85
C LYS A 127 11.41 -5.79 15.37
N PHE A 128 10.34 -5.45 16.10
CA PHE A 128 10.24 -5.58 17.55
C PHE A 128 8.96 -6.35 17.86
N PHE A 129 9.05 -7.42 18.65
CA PHE A 129 7.92 -8.30 18.95
C PHE A 129 7.72 -8.45 20.45
N LEU A 130 6.46 -8.52 20.88
CA LEU A 130 6.04 -8.85 22.24
C LEU A 130 5.74 -10.33 22.32
N PHE A 131 6.33 -11.03 23.28
CA PHE A 131 5.92 -12.38 23.64
C PHE A 131 4.65 -12.34 24.48
N CYS A 132 3.59 -12.97 23.99
CA CYS A 132 2.26 -13.02 24.61
C CYS A 132 1.83 -14.46 24.98
N GLY A 133 2.74 -15.44 24.89
CA GLY A 133 2.47 -16.86 25.14
C GLY A 133 2.83 -17.31 26.55
N SER A 134 2.66 -18.61 26.82
CA SER A 134 3.19 -19.26 28.04
C SER A 134 4.60 -19.78 27.79
N GLN A 135 5.47 -19.71 28.80
CA GLN A 135 6.86 -20.20 28.69
C GLN A 135 6.91 -21.72 28.43
N ASP A 136 5.96 -22.49 28.95
CA ASP A 136 5.94 -23.97 28.83
C ASP A 136 5.57 -24.45 27.41
N GLU A 137 4.87 -23.62 26.62
CA GLU A 137 4.36 -23.98 25.28
C GLU A 137 4.70 -22.91 24.22
N ALA A 138 5.82 -22.20 24.41
CA ALA A 138 6.15 -21.05 23.59
C ALA A 138 6.38 -21.42 22.11
N LYS A 139 5.82 -20.62 21.21
CA LYS A 139 5.95 -20.79 19.75
C LYS A 139 6.09 -19.45 19.04
N LEU A 140 6.59 -19.48 17.80
CA LEU A 140 6.79 -18.28 16.97
C LEU A 140 5.53 -17.40 16.81
N ASP A 141 4.34 -18.00 16.80
CA ASP A 141 3.09 -17.24 16.66
C ASP A 141 2.72 -16.41 17.90
N ASP A 142 3.34 -16.69 19.05
CA ASP A 142 3.11 -15.95 20.29
C ASP A 142 3.88 -14.61 20.31
N PHE A 143 4.77 -14.39 19.34
CA PHE A 143 5.51 -13.14 19.18
C PHE A 143 4.78 -12.18 18.24
N VAL A 144 4.30 -11.07 18.79
CA VAL A 144 3.39 -10.11 18.14
C VAL A 144 4.06 -8.76 17.95
N HIS A 145 3.99 -8.18 16.76
CA HIS A 145 4.70 -6.93 16.46
C HIS A 145 4.27 -5.73 17.34
N LEU A 146 5.24 -4.96 17.86
CA LEU A 146 5.14 -3.80 18.79
C LEU A 146 4.46 -2.53 18.19
N GLY A 147 3.62 -2.65 17.16
CA GLY A 147 3.12 -1.48 16.43
C GLY A 147 1.68 -1.55 15.92
N VAL A 148 0.91 -2.59 16.27
CA VAL A 148 -0.43 -2.81 15.68
C VAL A 148 -1.50 -2.98 16.77
N THR A 149 -2.50 -2.11 16.77
CA THR A 149 -3.77 -2.38 17.45
C THR A 149 -4.49 -3.55 16.76
N ALA A 150 -4.51 -4.70 17.43
CA ALA A 150 -5.45 -5.80 17.24
C ALA A 150 -5.54 -6.57 15.89
N THR A 151 -4.70 -6.31 14.86
CA THR A 151 -4.68 -7.10 13.60
C THR A 151 -3.28 -7.40 13.00
N GLY A 152 -2.49 -8.24 13.67
CA GLY A 152 -1.99 -9.47 13.04
C GLY A 152 -0.75 -9.47 12.13
N ASP A 153 0.41 -9.04 12.62
CA ASP A 153 1.72 -9.50 12.09
C ASP A 153 2.53 -10.21 13.19
N SER A 154 2.64 -11.53 13.11
CA SER A 154 3.43 -12.37 14.04
C SER A 154 4.83 -12.61 13.49
N LEU A 155 5.76 -13.04 14.35
CA LEU A 155 7.11 -13.42 13.92
C LEU A 155 7.06 -14.50 12.81
N THR A 156 6.18 -15.50 12.93
CA THR A 156 5.94 -16.51 11.89
C THR A 156 5.55 -15.90 10.54
N LYS A 157 4.62 -14.94 10.51
CA LYS A 157 4.19 -14.30 9.26
C LYS A 157 5.34 -13.52 8.63
N ARG A 158 6.15 -12.87 9.46
CA ARG A 158 7.32 -12.12 9.01
C ARG A 158 8.36 -13.04 8.39
N ILE A 159 8.68 -14.16 9.04
CA ILE A 159 9.59 -15.19 8.52
C ILE A 159 9.10 -15.70 7.16
N ARG A 160 7.83 -16.13 7.07
CA ARG A 160 7.24 -16.63 5.80
C ARG A 160 7.30 -15.60 4.67
N LYS A 161 7.05 -14.32 4.98
CA LYS A 161 7.12 -13.24 4.00
C LYS A 161 8.54 -13.08 3.46
N SER A 162 9.54 -13.13 4.33
CA SER A 162 10.94 -13.06 3.92
C SER A 162 11.35 -14.29 3.11
N GLN A 163 11.02 -15.51 3.56
CA GLN A 163 11.31 -16.76 2.84
C GLN A 163 10.72 -16.77 1.42
N ARG A 164 9.45 -16.38 1.26
CA ARG A 164 8.82 -16.28 -0.07
C ARG A 164 9.59 -15.36 -1.01
N LYS A 165 10.18 -14.29 -0.49
CA LYS A 165 11.00 -13.38 -1.30
C LYS A 165 12.38 -13.96 -1.62
N LEU A 166 13.00 -14.67 -0.68
CA LEU A 166 14.22 -15.43 -0.97
C LEU A 166 13.98 -16.42 -2.11
N GLU A 167 12.83 -17.09 -2.14
CA GLU A 167 12.44 -18.00 -3.24
C GLU A 167 12.28 -17.30 -4.60
N LEU A 168 11.86 -16.03 -4.65
CA LEU A 168 11.70 -15.29 -5.91
C LEU A 168 13.03 -15.15 -6.65
N SER A 169 14.14 -14.95 -5.93
CA SER A 169 15.48 -14.90 -6.55
C SER A 169 15.87 -16.23 -7.18
N ARG A 170 15.43 -17.37 -6.60
CA ARG A 170 15.65 -18.71 -7.14
C ARG A 170 14.80 -18.97 -8.40
N GLN A 171 13.65 -18.30 -8.54
CA GLN A 171 12.75 -18.42 -9.69
C GLN A 171 13.09 -17.45 -10.83
N GLY A 172 13.67 -16.29 -10.51
CA GLY A 172 14.07 -15.24 -11.47
C GLY A 172 15.48 -15.40 -12.05
N ARG A 173 16.11 -16.59 -11.94
CA ARG A 173 17.53 -16.82 -12.29
C ARG A 173 17.92 -16.38 -13.69
N SER A 174 17.08 -16.62 -14.71
CA SER A 174 17.38 -16.21 -16.09
C SER A 174 17.36 -14.68 -16.25
N TRP A 175 16.42 -13.97 -15.60
CA TRP A 175 16.44 -12.50 -15.57
C TRP A 175 17.69 -11.99 -14.87
N LEU A 176 18.06 -12.58 -13.72
CA LEU A 176 19.25 -12.21 -12.96
C LEU A 176 20.53 -12.44 -13.77
N ALA A 177 20.64 -13.59 -14.43
CA ALA A 177 21.75 -13.90 -15.32
C ALA A 177 21.84 -12.89 -16.48
N SER A 178 20.73 -12.52 -17.09
CA SER A 178 20.72 -11.51 -18.15
C SER A 178 21.09 -10.09 -17.65
N HIS A 179 20.59 -9.70 -16.47
CA HIS A 179 20.77 -8.34 -15.93
C HIS A 179 22.20 -8.09 -15.44
N PHE A 180 22.86 -9.13 -14.92
CA PHE A 180 24.22 -9.05 -14.42
C PHE A 180 25.24 -9.72 -15.34
N GLU A 181 24.86 -10.10 -16.56
CA GLU A 181 25.70 -10.79 -17.55
C GLU A 181 26.38 -12.05 -16.98
N TRP A 182 25.63 -12.88 -16.27
CA TRP A 182 26.11 -14.15 -15.75
C TRP A 182 25.85 -15.31 -16.73
N ALA A 183 26.70 -16.34 -16.71
CA ALA A 183 26.43 -17.59 -17.41
C ALA A 183 25.29 -18.35 -16.69
N GLU A 184 24.23 -18.73 -17.43
CA GLU A 184 23.02 -19.37 -16.86
C GLU A 184 23.32 -20.65 -16.07
N ASP A 185 24.40 -21.36 -16.44
CA ASP A 185 24.75 -22.68 -15.91
C ASP A 185 25.64 -22.65 -14.65
N ALA A 186 26.10 -21.47 -14.21
CA ALA A 186 27.15 -21.33 -13.19
C ALA A 186 26.78 -20.49 -11.95
N THR A 187 25.56 -19.96 -11.83
CA THR A 187 25.22 -19.00 -10.78
C THR A 187 24.28 -19.54 -9.71
N GLU A 188 24.85 -20.17 -8.69
CA GLU A 188 24.18 -20.32 -7.40
C GLU A 188 24.11 -18.94 -6.70
N ILE A 189 22.90 -18.54 -6.27
CA ILE A 189 22.67 -17.30 -5.53
C ILE A 189 22.44 -17.65 -4.08
N ALA A 190 23.37 -17.25 -3.22
CA ALA A 190 23.26 -17.37 -1.78
C ALA A 190 22.28 -16.32 -1.25
N SER A 191 21.06 -16.78 -0.95
CA SER A 191 19.96 -15.93 -0.52
C SER A 191 19.79 -15.97 0.99
N HIS A 192 19.85 -14.80 1.64
CA HIS A 192 19.84 -14.69 3.09
C HIS A 192 18.84 -13.65 3.62
N MET A 193 18.28 -13.94 4.79
CA MET A 193 17.51 -13.00 5.57
C MET A 193 18.40 -12.25 6.56
N LEU A 194 18.26 -10.93 6.62
CA LEU A 194 18.80 -10.11 7.71
C LEU A 194 17.61 -9.60 8.54
N LEU A 195 17.25 -10.33 9.60
CA LEU A 195 16.12 -10.03 10.49
C LEU A 195 16.62 -9.68 11.89
N CYS A 196 16.78 -8.39 12.14
CA CYS A 196 17.30 -7.86 13.40
C CYS A 196 16.19 -7.18 14.24
N GLY A 197 16.50 -6.89 15.50
CA GLY A 197 15.65 -6.13 16.42
C GLY A 197 15.60 -6.79 17.79
N TYR A 198 14.44 -6.73 18.47
CA TYR A 198 14.29 -7.28 19.83
C TYR A 198 13.04 -8.15 19.98
N LEU A 199 13.16 -9.20 20.78
CA LEU A 199 12.02 -9.90 21.37
C LEU A 199 11.84 -9.38 22.80
N LEU A 200 10.63 -8.90 23.10
CA LEU A 200 10.28 -8.30 24.38
C LEU A 200 9.39 -9.24 25.15
N TYR A 201 9.68 -9.45 26.43
CA TYR A 201 9.03 -10.45 27.27
C TYR A 201 8.27 -9.82 28.47
N PRO A 202 7.20 -10.46 28.99
CA PRO A 202 6.34 -9.83 30.00
C PRO A 202 7.05 -9.57 31.34
N LEU A 203 7.27 -8.31 31.70
CA LEU A 203 7.99 -7.93 32.93
C LEU A 203 7.31 -8.47 34.20
N ALA A 204 5.99 -8.66 34.16
CA ALA A 204 5.19 -9.26 35.23
C ALA A 204 5.77 -10.60 35.74
N ASP A 205 6.41 -11.39 34.86
CA ASP A 205 6.94 -12.71 35.20
C ASP A 205 8.34 -12.66 35.84
N ASN A 206 9.01 -11.49 35.82
CA ASN A 206 10.42 -11.36 36.20
C ASN A 206 10.64 -10.45 37.39
N ARG A 207 11.62 -10.79 38.23
CA ARG A 207 11.98 -9.98 39.41
C ARG A 207 12.89 -8.79 39.09
N THR A 208 13.47 -8.76 37.90
CA THR A 208 14.33 -7.66 37.47
C THR A 208 14.13 -7.36 35.98
N THR A 209 14.25 -6.08 35.62
CA THR A 209 14.27 -5.60 34.22
C THR A 209 15.45 -6.16 33.42
N GLN A 210 16.51 -6.64 34.08
CA GLN A 210 17.71 -7.19 33.44
C GLN A 210 17.66 -8.71 33.26
N ALA A 211 16.57 -9.37 33.68
CA ALA A 211 16.46 -10.82 33.62
C ALA A 211 16.40 -11.29 32.16
N LYS A 212 17.19 -12.32 31.85
CA LYS A 212 17.14 -13.01 30.56
C LYS A 212 16.05 -14.08 30.60
N TYR A 213 15.19 -14.09 29.60
CA TYR A 213 14.25 -15.17 29.37
C TYR A 213 14.96 -16.30 28.62
N SER A 214 14.88 -17.50 29.18
CA SER A 214 15.42 -18.70 28.57
C SER A 214 14.36 -19.78 28.54
N PHE A 215 13.69 -19.91 27.40
CA PHE A 215 12.94 -21.09 27.02
C PHE A 215 13.30 -21.45 25.58
N TYR A 216 13.19 -22.73 25.24
CA TYR A 216 13.70 -23.22 23.96
C TYR A 216 12.62 -23.15 22.87
N VAL A 217 12.86 -22.30 21.87
CA VAL A 217 12.14 -22.32 20.58
C VAL A 217 13.20 -22.53 19.50
N PRO A 218 13.22 -23.68 18.80
CA PRO A 218 14.28 -24.04 17.85
C PRO A 218 14.59 -22.98 16.80
N GLU A 219 13.56 -22.27 16.35
CA GLU A 219 13.63 -21.27 15.30
C GLU A 219 14.13 -19.90 15.78
N ILE A 220 14.24 -19.67 17.10
CA ILE A 220 14.73 -18.42 17.69
C ILE A 220 16.22 -18.54 17.95
N ASN A 221 16.98 -17.50 17.64
CA ASN A 221 18.41 -17.47 17.97
C ASN A 221 18.57 -17.41 19.49
N PRO A 222 19.31 -18.32 20.16
CA PRO A 222 19.48 -18.27 21.62
C PRO A 222 20.14 -16.98 22.12
N ASN A 223 20.89 -16.29 21.26
CA ASN A 223 21.57 -15.04 21.56
C ASN A 223 20.79 -13.80 21.09
N HIS A 224 19.53 -13.94 20.64
CA HIS A 224 18.72 -12.80 20.20
C HIS A 224 18.66 -11.70 21.26
N LEU A 225 18.53 -10.45 20.83
CA LEU A 225 18.39 -9.33 21.76
C LEU A 225 17.04 -9.39 22.47
N GLN A 226 17.09 -9.29 23.79
CA GLN A 226 15.93 -9.34 24.66
C GLN A 226 15.65 -7.99 25.29
N GLY A 227 14.37 -7.74 25.57
CA GLY A 227 13.93 -6.68 26.47
C GLY A 227 12.66 -7.12 27.18
N TRP A 228 12.03 -6.20 27.90
CA TRP A 228 10.77 -6.47 28.59
C TRP A 228 9.61 -5.68 28.00
N TRP A 229 8.38 -6.04 28.35
CA TRP A 229 7.19 -5.22 28.12
C TRP A 229 6.21 -5.32 29.28
N THR A 230 5.40 -4.28 29.49
CA THR A 230 4.41 -4.25 30.57
C THR A 230 3.17 -3.42 30.21
N LEU A 231 2.05 -3.75 30.86
CA LEU A 231 0.80 -2.98 30.86
C LEU A 231 0.66 -2.14 32.15
N ASP A 232 1.30 -2.57 33.24
CA ASP A 232 1.26 -1.91 34.55
C ASP A 232 2.68 -1.46 34.91
N PHE A 233 3.13 -0.43 34.19
CA PHE A 233 4.50 0.04 34.29
C PHE A 233 4.86 0.57 35.67
N GLU A 234 3.91 1.16 36.41
CA GLU A 234 4.17 1.71 37.74
C GLU A 234 4.47 0.58 38.73
N THR A 235 3.65 -0.47 38.75
CA THR A 235 3.85 -1.62 39.63
C THR A 235 5.08 -2.43 39.22
N ASP A 236 5.18 -2.78 37.94
CA ASP A 236 6.23 -3.69 37.46
C ASP A 236 7.62 -3.07 37.52
N ILE A 237 7.80 -1.82 37.07
CA ILE A 237 9.11 -1.16 37.07
C ILE A 237 9.53 -0.84 38.51
N SER A 238 8.60 -0.44 39.39
CA SER A 238 8.93 -0.22 40.81
C SER A 238 9.42 -1.48 41.51
N ARG A 239 8.88 -2.64 41.12
CA ARG A 239 9.30 -3.96 41.62
C ARG A 239 10.61 -4.43 41.03
N ALA A 240 10.86 -4.18 39.74
CA ALA A 240 11.89 -4.85 38.97
C ALA A 240 13.15 -4.00 38.67
N SER A 241 13.09 -2.68 38.83
CA SER A 241 14.24 -1.80 38.63
C SER A 241 14.90 -1.39 39.95
N SER A 242 16.19 -1.05 39.91
CA SER A 242 16.88 -0.51 41.09
C SER A 242 16.38 0.91 41.40
N PRO A 243 16.19 1.29 42.68
CA PRO A 243 15.82 2.66 43.07
C PRO A 243 16.79 3.74 42.58
N ASN A 244 18.05 3.37 42.32
CA ASN A 244 19.10 4.28 41.82
C ASN A 244 19.18 4.31 40.29
N SER A 245 18.21 3.73 39.59
CA SER A 245 18.18 3.70 38.13
C SER A 245 17.56 4.97 37.57
N TYR A 246 18.04 5.37 36.42
CA TYR A 246 17.53 6.48 35.64
C TYR A 246 16.87 5.96 34.37
N PHE A 247 15.99 6.74 33.77
CA PHE A 247 15.18 6.30 32.65
C PHE A 247 15.15 7.32 31.52
N ALA A 248 15.02 6.82 30.29
CA ALA A 248 14.80 7.65 29.12
C ALA A 248 13.75 7.03 28.21
N ILE A 249 12.77 7.83 27.78
CA ILE A 249 11.79 7.43 26.77
C ILE A 249 12.44 7.62 25.39
N LEU A 250 12.63 6.53 24.66
CA LEU A 250 13.40 6.51 23.42
C LEU A 250 12.51 6.75 22.18
N PRO A 251 12.81 7.79 21.37
CA PRO A 251 12.29 7.91 20.02
C PRO A 251 12.71 6.70 19.16
N LYS A 252 11.96 6.41 18.10
CA LYS A 252 12.18 5.20 17.26
C LYS A 252 13.59 5.07 16.70
N GLN A 253 14.27 6.17 16.43
CA GLN A 253 15.63 6.21 15.90
C GLN A 253 16.68 5.71 16.92
N PHE A 254 16.34 5.64 18.21
CA PHE A 254 17.19 5.13 19.29
C PHE A 254 16.91 3.66 19.65
N TRP A 255 16.09 2.95 18.86
CA TRP A 255 15.68 1.58 19.20
C TRP A 255 16.67 0.48 18.79
N LEU A 256 17.71 0.78 18.01
CA LEU A 256 18.67 -0.22 17.52
C LEU A 256 19.71 -0.56 18.61
N THR A 257 20.61 0.38 18.85
CA THR A 257 21.73 0.27 19.78
C THR A 257 21.35 0.64 21.21
N LYS A 258 22.11 0.10 22.17
CA LYS A 258 22.09 0.56 23.56
C LYS A 258 22.52 2.03 23.65
N VAL A 259 21.89 2.79 24.53
CA VAL A 259 22.21 4.20 24.75
C VAL A 259 23.16 4.39 25.93
N THR A 260 23.82 5.54 25.99
CA THR A 260 24.62 5.94 27.13
C THR A 260 24.38 7.42 27.41
N GLY A 261 24.08 7.74 28.67
CA GLY A 261 23.93 9.10 29.15
C GLY A 261 25.25 9.70 29.61
N ILE A 262 25.38 11.02 29.44
CA ILE A 262 26.49 11.84 29.93
C ILE A 262 25.95 12.98 30.79
N ILE A 263 26.76 13.45 31.73
CA ILE A 263 26.44 14.63 32.54
C ILE A 263 26.81 15.88 31.74
N THR A 264 25.84 16.77 31.54
CA THR A 264 26.05 18.07 30.90
C THR A 264 26.74 19.06 31.84
N SER A 265 27.25 20.18 31.31
CA SER A 265 27.82 21.28 32.11
C SER A 265 26.87 21.83 33.20
N HIS A 266 25.56 21.65 33.01
CA HIS A 266 24.52 22.08 33.95
C HIS A 266 24.10 20.97 34.94
N GLY A 267 24.79 19.82 34.96
CA GLY A 267 24.50 18.71 35.87
C GLY A 267 23.36 17.79 35.43
N ASN A 268 22.64 18.10 34.35
CA ASN A 268 21.60 17.23 33.78
C ASN A 268 22.21 16.04 33.07
N ILE A 269 21.56 14.87 33.16
CA ILE A 269 21.97 13.67 32.45
C ILE A 269 21.22 13.62 31.11
N VAL A 270 21.95 13.49 30.01
CA VAL A 270 21.36 13.39 28.66
C VAL A 270 22.00 12.26 27.89
N ILE A 271 21.21 11.55 27.09
CA ILE A 271 21.72 10.72 26.01
C ILE A 271 22.05 11.66 24.85
N PRO A 272 23.32 11.69 24.36
CA PRO A 272 23.69 12.52 23.23
C PRO A 272 22.79 12.26 22.01
N GLY A 273 22.39 13.35 21.36
CA GLY A 273 21.73 13.30 20.07
C GLY A 273 22.70 13.04 18.92
N ASP A 274 22.23 13.27 17.71
CA ASP A 274 23.05 13.27 16.50
C ASP A 274 22.58 14.41 15.59
N ALA A 275 23.37 15.49 15.57
CA ALA A 275 23.01 16.70 14.84
C ALA A 275 22.92 16.46 13.32
N GLY A 276 23.76 15.60 12.75
CA GLY A 276 23.73 15.26 11.33
C GLY A 276 22.50 14.45 10.91
N LEU A 277 21.78 13.88 11.88
CA LEU A 277 20.50 13.21 11.66
C LEU A 277 19.30 14.01 12.20
N ASN A 278 19.49 15.27 12.61
CA ASN A 278 18.47 16.08 13.28
C ASN A 278 17.85 15.39 14.51
N LEU A 279 18.65 14.64 15.26
CA LEU A 279 18.22 13.95 16.47
C LEU A 279 18.65 14.76 17.70
N PRO A 280 17.73 15.40 18.43
CA PRO A 280 18.09 16.13 19.63
C PRO A 280 18.53 15.18 20.75
N PRO A 281 19.32 15.65 21.74
CA PRO A 281 19.61 14.89 22.95
C PRO A 281 18.34 14.49 23.70
N ILE A 282 18.36 13.30 24.31
CA ILE A 282 17.23 12.77 25.08
C ILE A 282 17.51 12.99 26.56
N GLN A 283 16.55 13.61 27.26
CA GLN A 283 16.63 13.79 28.70
C GLN A 283 16.54 12.44 29.42
N VAL A 284 17.45 12.23 30.38
CA VAL A 284 17.43 11.09 31.29
C VAL A 284 16.86 11.57 32.62
N THR A 285 15.80 10.94 33.09
CA THR A 285 15.05 11.37 34.27
C THR A 285 15.08 10.31 35.35
N ASP A 286 14.67 10.67 36.57
CA ASP A 286 14.30 9.68 37.57
C ASP A 286 13.01 8.92 37.17
N ARG A 287 12.68 7.90 37.96
CA ARG A 287 11.54 7.02 37.76
C ARG A 287 10.20 7.76 37.84
N ASP A 288 10.03 8.65 38.80
CA ASP A 288 8.74 9.29 39.08
C ASP A 288 8.40 10.31 37.98
N THR A 289 9.40 11.03 37.50
CA THR A 289 9.32 11.92 36.34
C THR A 289 8.99 11.12 35.08
N MET A 290 9.62 9.96 34.87
CA MET A 290 9.30 9.08 33.74
C MET A 290 7.86 8.55 33.80
N PHE A 291 7.39 8.15 34.99
CA PHE A 291 6.01 7.70 35.19
C PHE A 291 4.99 8.80 34.88
N ALA A 292 5.26 10.05 35.29
CA ALA A 292 4.42 11.19 34.95
C ALA A 292 4.32 11.38 33.43
N ALA A 293 5.45 11.36 32.73
CA ALA A 293 5.47 11.47 31.27
C ALA A 293 4.70 10.33 30.57
N CYS A 294 4.80 9.09 31.09
CA CYS A 294 4.03 7.96 30.57
C CYS A 294 2.51 8.14 30.78
N ARG A 295 2.09 8.60 31.97
CA ARG A 295 0.67 8.89 32.24
C ARG A 295 0.11 9.94 31.29
N ASP A 296 0.82 11.06 31.13
CA ASP A 296 0.40 12.15 30.25
C ASP A 296 0.27 11.67 28.80
N HIS A 297 1.25 10.89 28.33
CA HIS A 297 1.22 10.31 26.98
C HIS A 297 -0.01 9.42 26.76
N PHE A 298 -0.31 8.50 27.68
CA PHE A 298 -1.45 7.59 27.54
C PHE A 298 -2.81 8.24 27.85
N ALA A 299 -2.85 9.33 28.63
CA ALA A 299 -4.07 10.10 28.89
C ALA A 299 -4.46 11.01 27.71
N SER A 300 -3.47 11.54 26.98
CA SER A 300 -3.70 12.51 25.91
C SER A 300 -4.39 11.94 24.66
N TYR A 301 -4.40 10.62 24.46
CA TYR A 301 -4.90 10.00 23.24
C TYR A 301 -5.36 8.56 23.44
N GLU A 302 -6.62 8.25 23.10
CA GLU A 302 -7.18 6.90 23.18
C GLU A 302 -6.41 5.89 22.30
N MET A 303 -5.71 6.36 21.26
CA MET A 303 -4.88 5.56 20.32
C MET A 303 -3.36 5.76 20.52
N ALA A 304 -2.90 6.16 21.71
CA ALA A 304 -1.49 6.42 21.99
C ALA A 304 -0.59 5.21 21.67
N LYS A 305 0.53 5.47 20.98
CA LYS A 305 1.50 4.43 20.55
C LYS A 305 2.30 3.88 21.75
N PRO A 306 2.80 2.64 21.69
CA PRO A 306 3.72 2.11 22.70
C PRO A 306 4.97 2.98 22.85
N LEU A 307 5.48 3.08 24.07
CA LEU A 307 6.72 3.78 24.42
C LEU A 307 7.84 2.77 24.64
N MET A 308 9.02 3.03 24.07
CA MET A 308 10.24 2.28 24.40
C MET A 308 11.00 3.05 25.47
N VAL A 309 11.47 2.37 26.51
CA VAL A 309 12.15 2.98 27.66
C VAL A 309 13.49 2.26 27.87
N ALA A 310 14.56 3.03 28.05
CA ALA A 310 15.84 2.53 28.54
C ALA A 310 15.97 2.78 30.04
N GLU A 311 16.47 1.79 30.76
CA GLU A 311 16.95 1.91 32.14
C GLU A 311 18.47 2.07 32.12
N LEU A 312 18.97 3.11 32.77
CA LEU A 312 20.38 3.45 32.85
C LEU A 312 20.87 3.42 34.30
N GLN A 313 22.10 2.95 34.49
CA GLN A 313 22.79 2.97 35.78
C GLN A 313 24.13 3.70 35.66
N GLN A 314 24.52 4.37 36.73
CA GLN A 314 25.80 5.07 36.78
C GLN A 314 26.96 4.05 36.73
N ALA A 315 27.88 4.24 35.79
CA ALA A 315 29.14 3.53 35.70
C ALA A 315 30.25 4.32 36.40
N GLY A 316 31.36 3.64 36.74
CA GLY A 316 32.46 4.23 37.51
C GLY A 316 33.19 5.39 36.84
N ASP A 317 32.95 5.65 35.55
CA ASP A 317 33.57 6.71 34.75
C ASP A 317 32.69 7.97 34.61
N GLY A 318 31.62 8.09 35.40
CA GLY A 318 30.70 9.23 35.34
C GLY A 318 29.70 9.18 34.18
N LYS A 319 29.65 8.08 33.42
CA LYS A 319 28.63 7.82 32.40
C LYS A 319 27.45 7.03 32.98
N PHE A 320 26.31 7.08 32.28
CA PHE A 320 25.13 6.30 32.59
C PHE A 320 24.90 5.27 31.50
N ILE A 321 25.09 3.99 31.79
CA ILE A 321 25.04 2.93 30.78
C ILE A 321 23.67 2.27 30.81
N GLU A 322 23.09 2.04 29.64
CA GLU A 322 21.87 1.25 29.53
C GLU A 322 22.08 -0.20 29.98
N VAL A 323 21.38 -0.57 31.05
CA VAL A 323 21.38 -1.92 31.61
C VAL A 323 20.22 -2.76 31.10
N SER A 324 19.10 -2.11 30.76
CA SER A 324 17.91 -2.77 30.25
C SER A 324 17.08 -1.83 29.36
N ARG A 325 16.22 -2.40 28.52
CA ARG A 325 15.17 -1.68 27.82
C ARG A 325 13.88 -2.48 27.74
N GLY A 326 12.77 -1.76 27.61
CA GLY A 326 11.49 -2.40 27.38
C GLY A 326 10.41 -1.48 26.87
N ALA A 327 9.27 -2.07 26.55
CA ALA A 327 8.12 -1.37 26.00
C ALA A 327 6.98 -1.24 27.01
N ILE A 328 6.50 -0.02 27.19
CA ILE A 328 5.27 0.26 27.93
C ILE A 328 4.13 0.34 26.93
N VAL A 329 3.08 -0.45 27.14
CA VAL A 329 1.98 -0.63 26.20
C VAL A 329 0.65 -0.22 26.84
N ASN A 330 -0.20 0.48 26.08
CA ASN A 330 -1.49 0.96 26.58
C ASN A 330 -2.45 -0.22 26.87
N PRO A 331 -2.91 -0.41 28.13
CA PRO A 331 -3.80 -1.51 28.51
C PRO A 331 -5.18 -1.45 27.85
N THR A 332 -5.65 -0.27 27.46
CA THR A 332 -6.97 -0.07 26.84
C THR A 332 -7.00 -0.55 25.38
N LEU A 333 -5.88 -0.42 24.66
CA LEU A 333 -5.75 -0.80 23.25
C LEU A 333 -5.16 -2.19 23.03
N TRP A 334 -4.35 -2.65 23.98
CA TRP A 334 -3.62 -3.89 23.87
C TRP A 334 -4.16 -4.90 24.89
N GLN A 335 -5.03 -5.81 24.42
CA GLN A 335 -5.52 -6.96 25.18
C GLN A 335 -4.96 -8.27 24.60
N PRO A 336 -3.80 -8.75 25.08
CA PRO A 336 -3.16 -9.97 24.57
C PRO A 336 -3.98 -11.24 24.86
N THR A 337 -4.88 -11.24 25.83
CA THR A 337 -5.50 -12.50 26.31
C THR A 337 -6.87 -12.82 25.69
N GLN A 338 -7.65 -11.86 25.18
CA GLN A 338 -8.99 -12.17 24.62
C GLN A 338 -9.02 -12.49 23.11
N ARG A 339 -8.02 -12.07 22.33
CA ARG A 339 -7.98 -12.31 20.86
C ARG A 339 -6.99 -13.38 20.40
N PHE A 340 -5.99 -13.76 21.20
CA PHE A 340 -4.93 -14.68 20.76
C PHE A 340 -5.30 -16.17 20.88
N SER A 341 -6.13 -16.55 21.85
CA SER A 341 -6.68 -17.92 21.97
C SER A 341 -7.52 -18.34 20.73
N ASN A 342 -8.13 -17.39 20.04
CA ASN A 342 -8.94 -17.63 18.84
C ASN A 342 -8.16 -17.59 17.52
N LEU A 343 -6.97 -16.96 17.49
CA LEU A 343 -6.14 -16.82 16.28
C LEU A 343 -5.06 -17.92 16.19
N LEU A 344 -4.48 -18.33 17.30
CA LEU A 344 -3.53 -19.46 17.37
C LEU A 344 -4.19 -20.80 16.97
N ASN A 345 -5.47 -20.97 17.27
CA ASN A 345 -6.26 -22.13 16.85
C ASN A 345 -6.60 -22.15 15.35
N LYS A 346 -6.41 -21.02 14.63
CA LYS A 346 -6.60 -20.94 13.18
C LYS A 346 -5.29 -21.05 12.40
N SER A 347 -4.15 -20.64 12.96
CA SER A 347 -2.84 -20.74 12.29
C SER A 347 -2.26 -22.16 12.35
N SER A 348 -2.48 -22.91 13.45
CA SER A 348 -2.03 -24.30 13.58
C SER A 348 -2.66 -25.27 12.56
N ARG A 349 -3.86 -24.95 12.07
CA ARG A 349 -4.54 -25.71 10.99
C ARG A 349 -4.03 -25.38 9.58
N LYS A 350 -3.32 -24.26 9.40
CA LYS A 350 -2.77 -23.86 8.09
C LYS A 350 -1.31 -24.29 7.92
N SER A 351 -0.50 -24.27 9.00
CA SER A 351 0.90 -24.71 8.94
C SER A 351 1.05 -26.23 8.73
N GLN A 352 0.13 -27.06 9.24
CA GLN A 352 0.15 -28.51 8.98
C GLN A 352 -0.24 -28.90 7.54
N LYS A 353 -0.77 -27.98 6.74
CA LYS A 353 -1.14 -28.25 5.34
C LYS A 353 0.01 -27.99 4.35
N GLU A 354 0.99 -27.16 4.75
CA GLU A 354 2.13 -26.78 3.89
C GLU A 354 3.38 -27.66 4.14
N SER A 355 3.53 -28.29 5.31
CA SER A 355 4.68 -29.18 5.59
C SER A 355 4.56 -30.60 5.00
N LYS A 356 3.45 -30.95 4.34
CA LYS A 356 3.20 -32.31 3.81
C LYS A 356 3.64 -32.54 2.36
N ASN A 357 4.12 -31.51 1.65
CA ASN A 357 4.48 -31.62 0.24
C ASN A 357 5.99 -31.73 -0.05
N GLY A 358 6.84 -31.97 0.97
CA GLY A 358 8.28 -32.04 0.75
C GLY A 358 9.05 -32.85 1.79
N MET A 359 8.79 -34.16 1.90
CA MET A 359 9.82 -35.17 2.21
C MET A 359 9.20 -36.57 2.21
N GLN A 360 9.48 -37.34 1.14
CA GLN A 360 9.49 -38.80 1.22
C GLN A 360 10.92 -39.22 1.58
N SER A 361 11.11 -39.85 2.74
CA SER A 361 11.78 -41.15 2.89
C SER A 361 12.11 -41.44 4.36
N LEU A 362 12.12 -42.75 4.67
CA LEU A 362 12.62 -43.44 5.87
C LEU A 362 11.66 -43.50 7.07
N GLY A 363 11.25 -44.74 7.37
CA GLY A 363 10.19 -45.06 8.31
C GLY A 363 10.65 -45.60 9.66
N ALA A 364 9.70 -45.58 10.61
CA ALA A 364 9.45 -46.50 11.73
C ALA A 364 8.30 -45.89 12.60
N PRO A 365 7.82 -46.56 13.65
CA PRO A 365 6.87 -47.67 13.67
C PRO A 365 5.45 -47.24 14.12
N GLN A 366 4.44 -48.05 13.75
CA GLN A 366 3.02 -47.79 14.00
C GLN A 366 2.61 -47.96 15.47
N SER A 367 1.74 -47.07 15.96
CA SER A 367 0.98 -47.16 17.21
C SER A 367 -0.54 -47.06 16.92
N PRO A 368 -1.41 -47.56 17.82
CA PRO A 368 -2.64 -48.26 17.45
C PRO A 368 -3.80 -47.35 17.01
N GLY A 369 -4.59 -47.87 16.07
CA GLY A 369 -5.56 -47.16 15.25
C GLY A 369 -6.64 -46.39 16.01
N ARG A 370 -6.61 -45.06 15.85
CA ARG A 370 -7.78 -44.19 15.99
C ARG A 370 -8.49 -44.21 14.63
N SER A 371 -9.70 -44.74 14.56
CA SER A 371 -10.51 -44.68 13.33
C SER A 371 -10.53 -43.24 12.80
N THR A 372 -10.04 -43.06 11.58
CA THR A 372 -9.89 -41.75 10.92
C THR A 372 -11.17 -41.31 10.20
N PHE A 373 -12.25 -42.08 10.31
CA PHE A 373 -13.50 -41.88 9.58
C PHE A 373 -14.72 -42.09 10.48
N VAL A 374 -15.75 -41.27 10.25
CA VAL A 374 -17.10 -41.49 10.78
C VAL A 374 -17.93 -42.09 9.66
N ASP A 375 -18.46 -43.29 9.88
CA ASP A 375 -19.45 -43.83 8.96
C ASP A 375 -20.81 -43.21 9.28
N PHE A 376 -21.30 -42.37 8.36
CA PHE A 376 -22.63 -41.80 8.46
C PHE A 376 -23.62 -42.81 7.90
N GLU A 377 -24.57 -43.25 8.72
CA GLU A 377 -25.64 -44.14 8.28
C GLU A 377 -26.36 -43.56 7.07
N VAL A 378 -26.50 -44.37 6.01
CA VAL A 378 -27.02 -43.94 4.70
C VAL A 378 -28.43 -43.35 4.79
N ALA A 379 -29.19 -43.60 5.88
CA ALA A 379 -30.57 -43.18 6.08
C ALA A 379 -30.79 -41.88 6.89
N LEU A 380 -29.75 -41.19 7.38
CA LEU A 380 -29.92 -39.99 8.22
C LEU A 380 -30.80 -38.90 7.58
N SER A 381 -31.82 -38.43 8.29
CA SER A 381 -32.58 -37.23 7.94
C SER A 381 -31.70 -35.97 8.07
N PRO A 382 -32.11 -34.83 7.48
CA PRO A 382 -31.35 -33.58 7.59
C PRO A 382 -31.13 -33.13 9.04
N CYS A 383 -32.14 -33.26 9.91
CA CYS A 383 -32.05 -32.89 11.32
C CYS A 383 -31.10 -33.82 12.10
N GLU A 384 -31.22 -35.14 11.90
CA GLU A 384 -30.34 -36.13 12.55
C GLU A 384 -28.87 -35.93 12.14
N LEU A 385 -28.62 -35.58 10.87
CA LEU A 385 -27.27 -35.25 10.42
C LEU A 385 -26.74 -33.99 11.13
N VAL A 386 -27.54 -32.93 11.23
CA VAL A 386 -27.14 -31.70 11.94
C VAL A 386 -26.82 -31.99 13.41
N GLU A 387 -27.66 -32.76 14.09
CA GLU A 387 -27.44 -33.14 15.49
C GLU A 387 -26.16 -33.98 15.65
N LYS A 388 -25.97 -34.99 14.79
CA LYS A 388 -24.77 -35.84 14.80
C LYS A 388 -23.49 -35.03 14.54
N LEU A 389 -23.52 -34.09 13.59
CA LEU A 389 -22.40 -33.18 13.32
C LEU A 389 -22.12 -32.25 14.51
N ARG A 390 -23.15 -31.73 15.18
CA ARG A 390 -23.01 -30.94 16.41
C ARG A 390 -22.39 -31.75 17.55
N GLU A 391 -22.84 -32.98 17.74
CA GLU A 391 -22.28 -33.87 18.77
C GLU A 391 -20.81 -34.18 18.53
N ILE A 392 -20.43 -34.52 17.29
CA ILE A 392 -19.03 -34.82 16.92
C ILE A 392 -18.13 -33.61 17.18
N LEU A 393 -18.60 -32.40 16.85
CA LEU A 393 -17.87 -31.16 17.13
C LEU A 393 -17.78 -30.85 18.63
N LYS A 394 -18.87 -31.02 19.39
CA LYS A 394 -18.87 -30.81 20.85
C LYS A 394 -17.94 -31.78 21.57
N LYS A 395 -17.94 -33.05 21.19
CA LYS A 395 -17.11 -34.10 21.80
C LYS A 395 -15.63 -34.06 21.32
N LYS A 396 -15.28 -33.16 20.37
CA LYS A 396 -13.95 -33.03 19.74
C LYS A 396 -13.37 -34.35 19.21
N GLN A 397 -14.22 -35.30 18.83
CA GLN A 397 -13.80 -36.67 18.51
C GLN A 397 -13.03 -36.77 17.19
N LEU A 398 -13.29 -35.88 16.22
CA LEU A 398 -12.59 -35.83 14.94
C LEU A 398 -12.19 -34.41 14.51
N GLY A 399 -11.06 -34.34 13.81
CA GLY A 399 -10.59 -33.12 13.15
C GLY A 399 -11.44 -32.74 11.93
N TYR A 400 -11.50 -31.44 11.61
CA TYR A 400 -12.33 -30.88 10.54
C TYR A 400 -12.13 -31.57 9.17
N THR A 401 -10.88 -31.91 8.80
CA THR A 401 -10.57 -32.57 7.52
C THR A 401 -11.08 -34.00 7.44
N ALA A 402 -11.02 -34.75 8.55
CA ALA A 402 -11.52 -36.12 8.62
C ALA A 402 -13.06 -36.14 8.58
N LEU A 403 -13.68 -35.20 9.29
CA LEU A 403 -15.13 -35.01 9.27
C LEU A 403 -15.62 -34.58 7.88
N LYS A 404 -14.93 -33.63 7.24
CA LYS A 404 -15.17 -33.20 5.86
C LYS A 404 -15.13 -34.38 4.90
N LYS A 405 -14.06 -35.19 4.92
CA LYS A 405 -13.92 -36.34 4.01
C LYS A 405 -15.00 -37.41 4.24
N SER A 406 -15.38 -37.63 5.50
CA SER A 406 -16.48 -38.53 5.85
C SER A 406 -17.82 -38.01 5.33
N LEU A 407 -18.03 -36.69 5.41
CA LEU A 407 -19.23 -36.02 4.93
C LEU A 407 -19.28 -35.97 3.40
N GLU A 408 -18.14 -35.76 2.71
CA GLU A 408 -18.01 -35.86 1.26
C GLU A 408 -18.46 -37.23 0.78
N GLY A 409 -17.93 -38.32 1.36
CA GLY A 409 -18.34 -39.68 0.98
C GLY A 409 -19.80 -40.01 1.31
N PHE A 410 -20.39 -39.38 2.34
CA PHE A 410 -21.80 -39.52 2.67
C PHE A 410 -22.70 -38.77 1.68
N LEU A 411 -22.36 -37.51 1.38
CA LEU A 411 -23.12 -36.66 0.46
C LEU A 411 -22.93 -37.09 -1.00
N GLU A 412 -21.79 -37.65 -1.39
CA GLU A 412 -21.57 -38.20 -2.74
C GLU A 412 -22.54 -39.34 -3.08
N LYS A 413 -22.91 -40.14 -2.07
CA LYS A 413 -23.89 -41.24 -2.19
C LYS A 413 -25.33 -40.75 -2.22
N ARG A 414 -25.58 -39.50 -1.83
CA ARG A 414 -26.89 -38.85 -1.84
C ARG A 414 -26.89 -37.81 -2.94
N ASP A 415 -27.27 -38.24 -4.14
CA ASP A 415 -27.35 -37.39 -5.32
C ASP A 415 -28.57 -36.47 -5.27
N SER A 416 -28.58 -35.53 -4.32
CA SER A 416 -29.65 -34.54 -4.18
C SER A 416 -29.18 -33.26 -3.50
N THR A 417 -29.16 -32.18 -4.27
CA THR A 417 -28.92 -30.82 -3.78
C THR A 417 -30.03 -30.38 -2.82
N VAL A 418 -31.26 -30.86 -3.01
CA VAL A 418 -32.41 -30.65 -2.11
C VAL A 418 -32.10 -31.15 -0.70
N TYR A 419 -31.46 -32.32 -0.55
CA TYR A 419 -31.07 -32.81 0.77
C TYR A 419 -30.08 -31.87 1.48
N VAL A 420 -29.09 -31.36 0.74
CA VAL A 420 -28.12 -30.39 1.28
C VAL A 420 -28.79 -29.07 1.66
N VAL A 421 -29.74 -28.59 0.84
CA VAL A 421 -30.59 -27.43 1.18
C VAL A 421 -31.34 -27.69 2.48
N GLN A 422 -32.01 -28.83 2.63
CA GLN A 422 -32.73 -29.18 3.86
C GLN A 422 -31.81 -29.27 5.08
N VAL A 423 -30.57 -29.75 4.94
CA VAL A 423 -29.58 -29.77 6.03
C VAL A 423 -29.21 -28.36 6.47
N LEU A 424 -29.00 -27.44 5.52
CA LEU A 424 -28.69 -26.04 5.81
C LEU A 424 -29.86 -25.31 6.46
N LEU A 425 -31.09 -25.60 6.02
CA LEU A 425 -32.31 -25.04 6.61
C LEU A 425 -32.53 -25.55 8.04
N ALA A 426 -32.41 -26.87 8.25
CA ALA A 426 -32.48 -27.46 9.58
C ALA A 426 -31.44 -26.82 10.51
N LEU A 427 -30.19 -26.66 10.04
CA LEU A 427 -29.11 -26.05 10.82
C LEU A 427 -29.45 -24.62 11.29
N LEU A 428 -30.14 -23.84 10.48
CA LEU A 428 -30.57 -22.48 10.80
C LEU A 428 -31.74 -22.45 11.79
N ASP A 429 -32.65 -23.41 11.70
CA ASP A 429 -33.77 -23.52 12.64
C ASP A 429 -33.27 -23.96 14.03
N PHE A 430 -32.18 -24.72 14.09
CA PHE A 430 -31.46 -25.05 15.32
C PHE A 430 -30.53 -23.93 15.84
N ALA A 431 -30.39 -22.80 15.14
CA ALA A 431 -29.37 -21.79 15.40
C ALA A 431 -29.71 -20.79 16.52
N SER A 432 -30.86 -20.94 17.18
CA SER A 432 -31.30 -20.14 18.34
C SER A 432 -30.36 -20.20 19.56
N THR A 433 -29.25 -20.95 19.50
CA THR A 433 -28.36 -21.25 20.64
C THR A 433 -26.86 -20.92 20.43
N ASP A 434 -26.30 -20.89 19.21
CA ASP A 434 -24.90 -20.44 18.95
C ASP A 434 -24.65 -20.10 17.45
N MET A 435 -24.41 -18.80 17.16
CA MET A 435 -24.13 -18.29 15.80
C MET A 435 -22.84 -18.87 15.20
N LYS A 436 -21.76 -19.02 15.98
CA LYS A 436 -20.43 -19.38 15.45
C LYS A 436 -20.38 -20.84 15.00
N ASP A 437 -21.03 -21.72 15.73
CA ASP A 437 -21.06 -23.15 15.41
C ASP A 437 -21.99 -23.43 14.22
N THR A 438 -23.10 -22.69 14.12
CA THR A 438 -23.99 -22.71 12.95
C THR A 438 -23.24 -22.35 11.66
N PHE A 439 -22.45 -21.27 11.65
CA PHE A 439 -21.64 -20.91 10.46
C PHE A 439 -20.59 -21.97 10.12
N ARG A 440 -19.92 -22.54 11.13
CA ARG A 440 -18.87 -23.55 10.91
C ARG A 440 -19.43 -24.83 10.30
N LEU A 441 -20.57 -25.28 10.80
CA LEU A 441 -21.26 -26.47 10.30
C LEU A 441 -21.83 -26.23 8.90
N GLY A 442 -22.44 -25.07 8.68
CA GLY A 442 -23.00 -24.72 7.39
C GLY A 442 -21.92 -24.64 6.32
N GLN A 443 -20.77 -24.03 6.63
CA GLN A 443 -19.62 -24.00 5.73
C GLN A 443 -19.03 -25.39 5.49
N LEU A 444 -18.97 -26.25 6.52
CA LEU A 444 -18.51 -27.64 6.37
C LEU A 444 -19.40 -28.41 5.40
N VAL A 445 -20.72 -28.31 5.53
CA VAL A 445 -21.68 -28.95 4.61
C VAL A 445 -21.48 -28.42 3.19
N LEU A 446 -21.43 -27.10 3.01
CA LEU A 446 -21.20 -26.47 1.72
C LEU A 446 -19.84 -26.80 1.09
N ASP A 447 -18.80 -27.02 1.89
CA ASP A 447 -17.46 -27.37 1.41
C ASP A 447 -17.30 -28.87 1.11
N SER A 448 -18.19 -29.70 1.63
CA SER A 448 -18.21 -31.16 1.45
C SER A 448 -19.15 -31.61 0.35
N TYR A 449 -19.87 -30.68 -0.29
CA TYR A 449 -20.80 -30.97 -1.37
C TYR A 449 -20.43 -30.19 -2.62
N SER A 450 -20.43 -30.89 -3.75
CA SER A 450 -20.36 -30.29 -5.08
C SER A 450 -21.70 -30.57 -5.78
N PRO A 451 -22.47 -29.54 -6.18
CA PRO A 451 -23.75 -29.75 -6.85
C PRO A 451 -23.56 -30.53 -8.15
N LYS A 452 -24.29 -31.63 -8.32
CA LYS A 452 -24.24 -32.48 -9.53
C LYS A 452 -25.44 -32.25 -10.47
N SER A 453 -26.57 -31.79 -9.93
CA SER A 453 -27.82 -31.54 -10.64
C SER A 453 -28.23 -30.07 -10.51
N GLU A 454 -28.88 -29.52 -11.56
CA GLU A 454 -29.60 -28.25 -11.52
C GLU A 454 -30.98 -28.45 -10.84
N GLU A 455 -30.97 -28.95 -9.61
CA GLU A 455 -32.19 -29.06 -8.80
C GLU A 455 -32.77 -27.68 -8.44
N SER A 456 -34.08 -27.63 -8.25
CA SER A 456 -34.84 -26.39 -8.06
C SER A 456 -34.46 -25.65 -6.77
N SER A 457 -34.01 -24.38 -6.89
CA SER A 457 -33.68 -23.51 -5.76
C SER A 457 -34.90 -23.04 -4.95
N VAL A 458 -36.12 -23.36 -5.42
CA VAL A 458 -37.40 -22.83 -4.91
C VAL A 458 -37.54 -23.00 -3.39
N ILE A 459 -37.20 -24.17 -2.85
CA ILE A 459 -37.29 -24.45 -1.40
C ILE A 459 -36.41 -23.48 -0.59
N MET A 460 -35.20 -23.21 -1.08
CA MET A 460 -34.27 -22.33 -0.41
C MET A 460 -34.67 -20.86 -0.57
N ASP A 461 -35.22 -20.48 -1.73
CA ASP A 461 -35.80 -19.16 -1.95
C ASP A 461 -37.00 -18.91 -1.01
N GLU A 462 -37.93 -19.86 -0.86
CA GLU A 462 -39.09 -19.76 0.05
C GLU A 462 -38.66 -19.52 1.49
N HIS A 463 -37.70 -20.31 1.97
CA HIS A 463 -37.16 -20.15 3.32
C HIS A 463 -36.36 -18.85 3.50
N THR A 464 -35.66 -18.39 2.46
CA THR A 464 -34.89 -17.14 2.53
C THR A 464 -35.86 -15.96 2.63
N ILE A 465 -36.91 -15.94 1.81
CA ILE A 465 -37.96 -14.92 1.84
C ILE A 465 -38.69 -14.91 3.19
N ALA A 466 -39.10 -16.07 3.72
CA ALA A 466 -39.74 -16.14 5.04
C ALA A 466 -38.86 -15.55 6.17
N ARG A 467 -37.53 -15.72 6.10
CA ARG A 467 -36.61 -15.10 7.07
C ARG A 467 -36.40 -13.61 6.86
N MET A 468 -36.51 -13.10 5.63
CA MET A 468 -36.53 -11.65 5.39
C MET A 468 -37.71 -10.97 6.11
N GLU A 469 -38.82 -11.68 6.26
CA GLU A 469 -40.03 -11.21 6.94
C GLU A 469 -39.98 -11.37 8.48
N ALA A 470 -38.99 -12.10 9.03
CA ALA A 470 -38.94 -12.52 10.44
C ALA A 470 -38.29 -11.53 11.44
N GLY A 471 -37.99 -10.28 11.05
CA GLY A 471 -37.58 -9.19 11.95
C GLY A 471 -36.07 -8.84 12.03
N PRO A 472 -35.68 -7.86 12.87
CA PRO A 472 -34.44 -7.07 12.74
C PRO A 472 -33.13 -7.67 13.28
N ASP A 473 -33.14 -8.85 13.90
CA ASP A 473 -31.97 -9.41 14.59
C ASP A 473 -31.31 -10.61 13.88
N ASN A 474 -31.86 -11.05 12.73
CA ASN A 474 -31.41 -12.26 12.02
C ASN A 474 -30.60 -11.98 10.74
N TRP A 475 -30.03 -10.78 10.59
CA TRP A 475 -29.28 -10.37 9.39
C TRP A 475 -28.16 -11.35 8.99
N TRP A 476 -27.51 -11.99 9.96
CA TRP A 476 -26.41 -12.93 9.73
C TRP A 476 -26.91 -14.27 9.18
N ALA A 477 -28.08 -14.74 9.62
CA ALA A 477 -28.68 -15.99 9.18
C ALA A 477 -29.18 -15.86 7.75
N LEU A 478 -29.83 -14.72 7.46
CA LEU A 478 -30.23 -14.37 6.11
C LEU A 478 -29.02 -14.25 5.17
N ARG A 479 -27.97 -13.56 5.61
CA ARG A 479 -26.74 -13.43 4.83
C ARG A 479 -26.06 -14.77 4.56
N PHE A 480 -26.11 -15.70 5.51
CA PHE A 480 -25.63 -17.07 5.32
C PHE A 480 -26.43 -17.81 4.24
N GLN A 481 -27.77 -17.76 4.32
CA GLN A 481 -28.64 -18.38 3.30
C GLN A 481 -28.36 -17.84 1.91
N ILE A 482 -28.24 -16.53 1.75
CA ILE A 482 -27.95 -15.89 0.45
C ILE A 482 -26.62 -16.39 -0.13
N LYS A 483 -25.58 -16.49 0.69
CA LYS A 483 -24.28 -17.03 0.23
C LYS A 483 -24.32 -18.51 -0.10
N ALA A 484 -25.07 -19.29 0.68
CA ALA A 484 -25.26 -20.71 0.43
C ALA A 484 -26.05 -20.93 -0.88
N LEU A 485 -27.06 -20.10 -1.12
CA LEU A 485 -27.86 -20.07 -2.35
C LEU A 485 -27.01 -19.75 -3.58
N SER A 486 -26.15 -18.71 -3.52
CA SER A 486 -25.19 -18.37 -4.58
C SER A 486 -24.18 -19.51 -4.86
N LYS A 487 -23.72 -20.21 -3.81
CA LYS A 487 -22.75 -21.30 -3.96
C LYS A 487 -23.36 -22.58 -4.52
N LEU A 488 -24.56 -22.94 -4.07
CA LEU A 488 -25.26 -24.15 -4.54
C LEU A 488 -25.87 -23.94 -5.94
N PHE A 489 -26.28 -22.71 -6.25
CA PHE A 489 -26.97 -22.38 -7.49
C PHE A 489 -26.35 -21.13 -8.16
N PRO A 490 -25.11 -21.21 -8.68
CA PRO A 490 -24.39 -20.06 -9.24
C PRO A 490 -24.98 -19.50 -10.54
N LYS A 491 -25.83 -20.28 -11.23
CA LYS A 491 -26.52 -19.88 -12.48
C LYS A 491 -28.02 -19.65 -12.28
N ARG A 492 -28.50 -19.62 -11.03
CA ARG A 492 -29.94 -19.48 -10.75
C ARG A 492 -30.43 -18.10 -11.16
N ILE A 493 -31.65 -18.06 -11.68
CA ILE A 493 -32.44 -16.84 -11.87
C ILE A 493 -33.55 -16.87 -10.82
N ALA A 494 -33.64 -15.84 -9.98
CA ALA A 494 -34.66 -15.77 -8.95
C ALA A 494 -36.07 -15.67 -9.57
N PRO A 495 -37.07 -16.43 -9.08
CA PRO A 495 -38.43 -16.35 -9.59
C PRO A 495 -39.08 -15.00 -9.24
N SER A 496 -40.01 -14.52 -10.08
CA SER A 496 -40.63 -13.18 -9.93
C SER A 496 -41.20 -12.92 -8.54
N TRP A 497 -41.90 -13.90 -7.96
CA TRP A 497 -42.48 -13.77 -6.62
C TRP A 497 -41.42 -13.51 -5.54
N ALA A 498 -40.22 -14.10 -5.69
CA ALA A 498 -39.12 -13.92 -4.74
C ALA A 498 -38.43 -12.56 -4.94
N GLN A 499 -38.32 -12.09 -6.18
CA GLN A 499 -37.81 -10.75 -6.49
C GLN A 499 -38.72 -9.67 -5.89
N GLU A 500 -40.04 -9.79 -6.06
CA GLU A 500 -41.02 -8.85 -5.48
C GLU A 500 -40.92 -8.76 -3.96
N LYS A 501 -40.81 -9.92 -3.29
CA LYS A 501 -40.63 -9.98 -1.84
C LYS A 501 -39.27 -9.44 -1.38
N ALA A 502 -38.20 -9.75 -2.09
CA ALA A 502 -36.86 -9.23 -1.82
C ALA A 502 -36.79 -7.70 -1.98
N GLU A 503 -37.52 -7.14 -2.93
CA GLU A 503 -37.60 -5.69 -3.17
C GLU A 503 -38.30 -4.96 -2.01
N VAL A 504 -39.38 -5.53 -1.46
CA VAL A 504 -40.01 -5.01 -0.23
C VAL A 504 -39.07 -5.10 0.97
N ALA A 505 -38.41 -6.26 1.13
CA ALA A 505 -37.52 -6.50 2.25
C ALA A 505 -36.25 -5.62 2.21
N LEU A 506 -35.73 -5.31 1.01
CA LEU A 506 -34.59 -4.42 0.82
C LEU A 506 -34.81 -3.05 1.50
N TRP A 507 -35.99 -2.45 1.30
CA TRP A 507 -36.31 -1.16 1.90
C TRP A 507 -36.44 -1.23 3.41
N HIS A 508 -36.98 -2.33 3.92
CA HIS A 508 -37.03 -2.58 5.36
C HIS A 508 -35.61 -2.77 5.95
N MET A 509 -34.70 -3.45 5.24
CA MET A 509 -33.31 -3.61 5.69
C MET A 509 -32.54 -2.28 5.72
N LEU A 510 -32.72 -1.44 4.69
CA LEU A 510 -32.07 -0.13 4.59
C LEU A 510 -32.61 0.91 5.58
N SER A 511 -33.77 0.68 6.20
CA SER A 511 -34.30 1.53 7.26
C SER A 511 -33.69 1.22 8.64
N PHE A 512 -33.07 0.05 8.81
CA PHE A 512 -32.31 -0.28 10.00
C PHE A 512 -30.90 0.35 9.98
N ASN A 513 -30.14 0.17 11.07
CA ASN A 513 -28.79 0.72 11.14
C ASN A 513 -27.82 0.04 10.14
N LYS A 514 -26.65 0.67 9.93
CA LYS A 514 -25.62 0.27 8.95
C LYS A 514 -25.17 -1.20 8.99
N ARG A 515 -25.47 -1.97 10.05
CA ARG A 515 -25.15 -3.41 10.13
C ARG A 515 -25.87 -4.24 9.07
N TRP A 516 -27.00 -3.75 8.56
CA TRP A 516 -27.79 -4.40 7.52
C TRP A 516 -27.32 -4.11 6.08
N ASN A 517 -26.51 -3.07 5.85
CA ASN A 517 -26.08 -2.65 4.51
C ASN A 517 -25.48 -3.79 3.68
N ALA A 518 -24.58 -4.57 4.27
CA ALA A 518 -23.94 -5.66 3.57
C ALA A 518 -24.91 -6.81 3.23
N THR A 519 -25.90 -7.07 4.09
CA THR A 519 -26.95 -8.06 3.81
C THR A 519 -27.90 -7.55 2.73
N ALA A 520 -28.25 -6.26 2.76
CA ALA A 520 -29.06 -5.61 1.74
C ALA A 520 -28.39 -5.68 0.36
N VAL A 521 -27.08 -5.44 0.27
CA VAL A 521 -26.32 -5.57 -0.99
C VAL A 521 -26.26 -7.02 -1.47
N ASP A 522 -26.05 -7.99 -0.56
CA ASP A 522 -26.07 -9.42 -0.92
C ASP A 522 -27.48 -9.83 -1.46
N VAL A 523 -28.57 -9.27 -0.93
CA VAL A 523 -29.95 -9.43 -1.46
C VAL A 523 -30.07 -8.83 -2.86
N CYS A 524 -29.58 -7.60 -3.05
CA CYS A 524 -29.59 -6.92 -4.35
C CYS A 524 -28.91 -7.75 -5.44
N GLU A 525 -27.74 -8.31 -5.13
CA GLU A 525 -26.98 -9.17 -6.05
C GLU A 525 -27.72 -10.48 -6.35
N ASN A 526 -28.23 -11.17 -5.32
CA ASN A 526 -28.79 -12.51 -5.48
C ASN A 526 -30.21 -12.57 -6.03
N TYR A 527 -30.98 -11.49 -5.90
CA TYR A 527 -32.34 -11.39 -6.42
C TYR A 527 -32.45 -10.43 -7.60
N SER A 528 -31.37 -9.72 -7.96
CA SER A 528 -31.41 -8.63 -8.94
C SER A 528 -32.49 -7.62 -8.56
N VAL A 529 -32.31 -6.96 -7.43
CA VAL A 529 -33.21 -5.90 -6.92
C VAL A 529 -32.37 -4.70 -6.44
N PRO A 530 -32.87 -3.46 -6.48
CA PRO A 530 -34.17 -3.08 -7.02
C PRO A 530 -34.18 -3.14 -8.55
N ARG A 531 -35.35 -3.39 -9.12
CA ARG A 531 -35.53 -3.47 -10.58
C ARG A 531 -35.61 -2.09 -11.22
N SER A 532 -36.14 -1.11 -10.48
CA SER A 532 -36.19 0.28 -10.91
C SER A 532 -34.82 0.97 -10.79
N GLU A 533 -34.44 1.72 -11.83
CA GLU A 533 -33.22 2.52 -11.82
C GLU A 533 -33.26 3.64 -10.77
N VAL A 534 -34.44 4.25 -10.59
CA VAL A 534 -34.68 5.30 -9.59
C VAL A 534 -34.41 4.75 -8.19
N ASP A 535 -34.91 3.55 -7.92
CA ASP A 535 -34.71 2.87 -6.65
C ASP A 535 -33.25 2.46 -6.46
N ALA A 536 -32.56 2.03 -7.51
CA ALA A 536 -31.13 1.73 -7.43
C ALA A 536 -30.31 2.96 -7.03
N HIS A 537 -30.63 4.14 -7.59
CA HIS A 537 -29.99 5.40 -7.19
C HIS A 537 -30.30 5.77 -5.75
N ARG A 538 -31.52 5.50 -5.27
CA ARG A 538 -31.91 5.73 -3.88
C ARG A 538 -31.17 4.80 -2.91
N VAL A 539 -30.96 3.53 -3.26
CA VAL A 539 -30.11 2.61 -2.48
C VAL A 539 -28.67 3.13 -2.42
N LEU A 540 -28.10 3.53 -3.57
CA LEU A 540 -26.76 4.11 -3.65
C LEU A 540 -26.62 5.36 -2.76
N GLN A 541 -27.64 6.22 -2.76
CA GLN A 541 -27.67 7.43 -1.94
C GLN A 541 -27.70 7.11 -0.43
N ILE A 542 -28.46 6.10 0.00
CA ILE A 542 -28.50 5.66 1.41
C ILE A 542 -27.11 5.12 1.83
N LEU A 543 -26.49 4.26 1.02
CA LEU A 543 -25.15 3.72 1.30
C LEU A 543 -24.09 4.83 1.37
N ALA A 544 -24.13 5.78 0.43
CA ALA A 544 -23.23 6.92 0.40
C ALA A 544 -23.44 7.87 1.61
N SER A 545 -24.69 8.10 2.02
CA SER A 545 -25.01 8.93 3.20
C SER A 545 -24.51 8.30 4.50
N ASN A 546 -24.50 6.97 4.56
CA ASN A 546 -23.91 6.18 5.64
C ASN A 546 -22.38 6.09 5.57
N ARG A 547 -21.74 6.72 4.57
CA ARG A 547 -20.29 6.64 4.27
C ARG A 547 -19.79 5.22 4.06
N ASP A 548 -20.64 4.32 3.59
CA ASP A 548 -20.35 2.89 3.39
C ASP A 548 -19.99 2.61 1.92
N TYR A 549 -18.87 3.18 1.49
CA TYR A 549 -18.46 3.16 0.08
C TYR A 549 -17.99 1.79 -0.41
N ASP A 550 -17.60 0.89 0.50
CA ASP A 550 -17.24 -0.48 0.15
C ASP A 550 -18.49 -1.27 -0.28
N ASN A 551 -19.58 -1.17 0.48
CA ASN A 551 -20.86 -1.79 0.08
C ASN A 551 -21.51 -1.06 -1.10
N ALA A 552 -21.36 0.26 -1.20
CA ALA A 552 -21.84 1.03 -2.36
C ALA A 552 -21.15 0.60 -3.67
N GLU A 553 -19.84 0.36 -3.63
CA GLU A 553 -19.09 -0.17 -4.77
C GLU A 553 -19.61 -1.55 -5.20
N ILE A 554 -19.73 -2.47 -4.24
CA ILE A 554 -20.23 -3.83 -4.51
C ILE A 554 -21.65 -3.78 -5.09
N PHE A 555 -22.52 -2.94 -4.53
CA PHE A 555 -23.89 -2.75 -5.01
C PHE A 555 -23.93 -2.28 -6.46
N VAL A 556 -23.12 -1.28 -6.82
CA VAL A 556 -23.07 -0.74 -8.19
C VAL A 556 -22.58 -1.81 -9.16
N VAL A 557 -21.55 -2.57 -8.79
CA VAL A 557 -21.04 -3.68 -9.63
C VAL A 557 -22.09 -4.78 -9.80
N ALA A 558 -22.81 -5.14 -8.74
CA ALA A 558 -23.88 -6.13 -8.80
C ALA A 558 -25.03 -5.68 -9.72
N GLN A 559 -25.46 -4.42 -9.61
CA GLN A 559 -26.49 -3.84 -10.48
C GLN A 559 -26.03 -3.77 -11.94
N MET A 560 -24.78 -3.40 -12.21
CA MET A 560 -24.21 -3.44 -13.55
C MET A 560 -24.14 -4.86 -14.11
N SER A 561 -23.82 -5.85 -13.29
CA SER A 561 -23.77 -7.25 -13.73
C SER A 561 -25.15 -7.81 -14.06
N ALA A 562 -26.20 -7.37 -13.35
CA ALA A 562 -27.57 -7.86 -13.54
C ALA A 562 -28.28 -7.19 -14.73
N TYR A 563 -28.07 -5.89 -14.94
CA TYR A 563 -28.82 -5.09 -15.92
C TYR A 563 -27.97 -4.48 -17.04
N GLY A 564 -26.64 -4.67 -17.00
CA GLY A 564 -25.72 -4.15 -18.00
C GLY A 564 -25.81 -2.63 -18.16
N ASN A 565 -26.01 -2.20 -19.41
CA ASN A 565 -25.92 -0.78 -19.80
C ASN A 565 -27.05 0.07 -19.21
N GLU A 566 -28.18 -0.52 -18.83
CA GLU A 566 -29.31 0.17 -18.17
C GLU A 566 -28.95 0.70 -16.77
N ARG A 567 -27.79 0.29 -16.23
CA ARG A 567 -27.27 0.78 -14.95
C ARG A 567 -26.02 1.65 -15.10
N SER A 568 -25.72 2.10 -16.31
CA SER A 568 -24.61 3.01 -16.57
C SER A 568 -24.74 4.31 -15.79
N SER A 569 -25.95 4.88 -15.70
CA SER A 569 -26.19 6.11 -14.93
C SER A 569 -25.91 5.93 -13.44
N LEU A 570 -26.27 4.78 -12.87
CA LEU A 570 -25.98 4.44 -11.47
C LEU A 570 -24.48 4.42 -11.20
N ALA A 571 -23.73 3.79 -12.11
CA ALA A 571 -22.30 3.69 -12.00
C ALA A 571 -21.60 5.03 -12.25
N HIS A 572 -22.10 5.83 -13.19
CA HIS A 572 -21.70 7.23 -13.36
C HIS A 572 -21.97 8.05 -12.09
N THR A 573 -23.15 7.92 -11.49
CA THR A 573 -23.50 8.58 -10.23
C THR A 573 -22.51 8.21 -9.12
N PHE A 574 -22.13 6.95 -8.99
CA PHE A 574 -21.13 6.51 -8.02
C PHE A 574 -19.73 7.06 -8.30
N ILE A 575 -19.27 6.98 -9.56
CA ILE A 575 -17.95 7.44 -10.00
C ILE A 575 -17.80 8.96 -9.80
N HIS A 576 -18.85 9.70 -10.12
CA HIS A 576 -18.89 11.16 -10.11
C HIS A 576 -19.35 11.76 -8.78
N ASN A 577 -19.75 10.94 -7.80
CA ASN A 577 -20.04 11.43 -6.46
C ASN A 577 -18.73 11.91 -5.80
N PRO A 578 -18.64 13.19 -5.38
CA PRO A 578 -17.42 13.80 -4.84
C PRO A 578 -16.88 13.10 -3.59
N SER A 579 -17.76 12.49 -2.81
CA SER A 579 -17.41 11.80 -1.57
C SER A 579 -16.95 10.36 -1.78
N THR A 580 -17.07 9.82 -3.00
CA THR A 580 -16.62 8.46 -3.32
C THR A 580 -15.08 8.38 -3.28
N PRO A 581 -14.49 7.43 -2.53
CA PRO A 581 -13.05 7.23 -2.53
C PRO A 581 -12.51 6.98 -3.94
N ALA A 582 -11.48 7.74 -4.33
CA ALA A 582 -10.94 7.68 -5.69
C ALA A 582 -10.41 6.30 -6.13
N ARG A 583 -10.11 5.41 -5.18
CA ARG A 583 -9.77 4.01 -5.50
C ARG A 583 -11.01 3.22 -5.92
N ALA A 584 -12.16 3.43 -5.25
CA ALA A 584 -13.44 2.82 -5.58
C ALA A 584 -14.00 3.38 -6.90
N SER A 585 -13.98 4.71 -7.09
CA SER A 585 -14.39 5.33 -8.36
C SER A 585 -13.58 4.82 -9.54
N ARG A 586 -12.26 4.60 -9.38
CA ARG A 586 -11.41 4.04 -10.44
C ARG A 586 -11.75 2.59 -10.76
N ARG A 587 -12.04 1.76 -9.76
CA ARG A 587 -12.43 0.35 -9.99
C ARG A 587 -13.76 0.24 -10.71
N VAL A 588 -14.77 1.00 -10.29
CA VAL A 588 -16.07 1.04 -10.99
C VAL A 588 -15.93 1.68 -12.37
N ALA A 589 -15.15 2.74 -12.53
CA ALA A 589 -14.89 3.33 -13.85
C ALA A 589 -14.24 2.35 -14.83
N ASN A 590 -13.33 1.49 -14.36
CA ASN A 590 -12.74 0.43 -15.16
C ASN A 590 -13.76 -0.64 -15.60
N LEU A 591 -14.91 -0.73 -14.91
CA LEU A 591 -16.01 -1.65 -15.24
C LEU A 591 -17.09 -0.97 -16.13
N VAL A 592 -17.27 0.36 -16.03
CA VAL A 592 -18.22 1.16 -16.84
C VAL A 592 -17.69 1.50 -18.22
N VAL A 593 -16.38 1.56 -18.40
CA VAL A 593 -15.78 1.62 -19.74
C VAL A 593 -15.95 0.23 -20.35
N PRO A 594 -16.99 0.01 -21.19
CA PRO A 594 -16.81 0.16 -22.65
C PRO A 594 -18.11 0.42 -23.47
N LEU A 595 -18.50 1.66 -23.79
CA LEU A 595 -19.71 1.94 -24.61
C LEU A 595 -19.65 3.14 -25.58
N SER A 596 -18.58 3.94 -25.60
CA SER A 596 -18.47 5.12 -26.48
C SER A 596 -17.65 4.87 -27.76
N SER A 597 -17.59 3.61 -28.22
CA SER A 597 -16.94 3.22 -29.49
C SER A 597 -17.83 3.38 -30.73
N ASN A 598 -18.94 4.12 -30.64
CA ASN A 598 -19.94 4.26 -31.71
C ASN A 598 -19.71 5.42 -32.70
N ILE A 599 -18.47 5.88 -32.90
CA ILE A 599 -18.13 6.75 -34.04
C ILE A 599 -17.12 6.04 -34.94
N LEU A 600 -17.57 4.95 -35.54
CA LEU A 600 -16.99 4.36 -36.75
C LEU A 600 -18.16 3.74 -37.52
N PHE A 601 -19.00 4.59 -38.12
CA PHE A 601 -19.83 4.19 -39.25
C PHE A 601 -19.37 4.99 -40.46
N ASN A 602 -18.99 4.29 -41.53
CA ASN A 602 -19.74 4.47 -42.76
C ASN A 602 -19.61 3.28 -43.72
N LEU A 603 -20.78 2.98 -44.30
CA LEU A 603 -21.14 2.13 -45.44
C LEU A 603 -20.73 0.65 -45.33
N GLU A 604 -21.74 -0.23 -45.23
CA GLU A 604 -21.67 -1.70 -45.33
C GLU A 604 -21.54 -2.55 -44.04
N GLY A 605 -22.10 -2.07 -42.92
CA GLY A 605 -22.83 -2.92 -41.96
C GLY A 605 -22.25 -4.30 -41.57
N GLN A 606 -20.98 -4.37 -41.17
CA GLN A 606 -20.37 -5.58 -40.60
C GLN A 606 -19.42 -5.24 -39.43
N PRO A 607 -19.55 -5.86 -38.24
CA PRO A 607 -18.64 -5.65 -37.12
C PRO A 607 -17.35 -6.46 -37.33
N LYS A 608 -16.21 -5.78 -37.49
CA LYS A 608 -14.88 -6.42 -37.41
C LYS A 608 -14.07 -5.90 -36.22
N SER A 609 -13.69 -6.85 -35.36
CA SER A 609 -12.50 -6.89 -34.52
C SER A 609 -12.27 -5.79 -33.47
N LYS A 610 -12.01 -6.24 -32.24
CA LYS A 610 -11.36 -5.50 -31.15
C LYS A 610 -10.14 -4.70 -31.67
N THR A 611 -10.29 -3.40 -31.91
CA THR A 611 -9.13 -2.52 -32.06
C THR A 611 -8.89 -1.79 -30.76
N LYS A 612 -7.92 -2.31 -29.99
CA LYS A 612 -7.08 -1.49 -29.11
C LYS A 612 -6.69 -0.23 -29.90
N LEU A 613 -6.58 0.94 -29.26
CA LEU A 613 -5.77 2.03 -29.83
C LEU A 613 -4.46 1.40 -30.29
N LYS A 614 -4.20 1.40 -31.61
CA LYS A 614 -3.01 0.72 -32.15
C LYS A 614 -1.82 1.29 -31.42
N SER A 615 -1.05 0.47 -30.70
CA SER A 615 0.29 0.88 -30.30
C SER A 615 0.99 1.39 -31.55
N PHE A 616 1.70 2.51 -31.47
CA PHE A 616 2.47 2.97 -32.61
C PHE A 616 3.47 1.86 -32.99
N THR A 617 3.60 1.60 -34.28
CA THR A 617 4.35 0.44 -34.81
C THR A 617 5.86 0.65 -34.76
N ASP A 618 6.32 1.90 -34.63
CA ASP A 618 7.72 2.29 -34.62
C ASP A 618 7.90 3.62 -33.87
N ILE A 619 8.76 3.64 -32.84
CA ILE A 619 9.13 4.85 -32.07
C ILE A 619 9.83 5.85 -32.97
N GLU A 620 10.70 5.38 -33.87
CA GLU A 620 11.50 6.24 -34.73
C GLU A 620 10.63 6.91 -35.79
N ASP A 621 9.60 6.21 -36.28
CA ASP A 621 8.61 6.81 -37.15
C ASP A 621 7.84 7.95 -36.46
N GLN A 622 7.43 7.75 -35.21
CA GLN A 622 6.79 8.82 -34.42
C GLN A 622 7.73 10.00 -34.16
N ARG A 623 9.02 9.75 -33.89
CA ARG A 623 10.02 10.83 -33.77
C ARG A 623 10.17 11.61 -35.07
N ARG A 624 10.23 10.93 -36.23
CA ARG A 624 10.27 11.59 -37.54
C ARG A 624 9.02 12.45 -37.78
N ARG A 625 7.83 11.92 -37.45
CA ARG A 625 6.58 12.68 -37.54
C ARG A 625 6.60 13.92 -36.65
N LEU A 626 7.10 13.79 -35.42
CA LEU A 626 7.26 14.90 -34.49
C LEU A 626 8.24 15.96 -35.02
N HIS A 627 9.38 15.52 -35.58
CA HIS A 627 10.40 16.39 -36.17
C HIS A 627 9.89 17.16 -37.39
N ASN A 628 9.01 16.56 -38.19
CA ASN A 628 8.40 17.20 -39.36
C ASN A 628 7.44 18.35 -39.00
N ILE A 629 7.01 18.45 -37.74
CA ILE A 629 6.03 19.46 -37.29
C ILE A 629 6.70 20.81 -36.93
N LYS A 630 8.02 21.01 -37.16
CA LYS A 630 8.77 22.23 -36.75
C LYS A 630 8.57 22.59 -35.27
N CYS A 631 8.32 21.58 -34.43
CA CYS A 631 7.90 21.78 -33.04
C CYS A 631 8.86 21.17 -32.02
N VAL A 632 10.01 20.63 -32.45
CA VAL A 632 10.96 19.88 -31.61
C VAL A 632 12.05 20.76 -31.04
N GLU A 633 12.55 21.74 -31.79
CA GLU A 633 13.63 22.61 -31.33
C GLU A 633 13.09 23.80 -30.55
N VAL A 634 13.78 24.15 -29.46
CA VAL A 634 13.53 25.38 -28.71
C VAL A 634 14.10 26.54 -29.51
N THR A 635 13.25 27.49 -29.90
CA THR A 635 13.64 28.66 -30.71
C THR A 635 13.94 29.87 -29.86
N SER A 636 13.18 30.07 -28.78
CA SER A 636 13.43 31.14 -27.81
C SER A 636 12.89 30.79 -26.43
N VAL A 637 13.65 31.19 -25.40
CA VAL A 637 13.21 31.15 -24.01
C VAL A 637 13.12 32.58 -23.50
N HIS A 638 11.95 32.95 -22.99
CA HIS A 638 11.66 34.28 -22.46
C HIS A 638 11.41 34.18 -20.96
N VAL A 639 12.30 34.77 -20.15
CA VAL A 639 12.03 34.98 -18.72
C VAL A 639 11.05 36.14 -18.59
N VAL A 640 9.97 35.94 -17.85
CA VAL A 640 8.91 36.93 -17.63
C VAL A 640 8.89 37.28 -16.15
N ASP A 641 9.48 38.42 -15.80
CA ASP A 641 9.60 38.95 -14.45
C ASP A 641 9.07 40.39 -14.33
N THR A 642 8.58 40.97 -15.43
CA THR A 642 7.94 42.30 -15.45
C THR A 642 6.54 42.27 -16.07
N LYS A 643 5.77 43.32 -15.80
CA LYS A 643 4.45 43.57 -16.42
C LYS A 643 4.52 43.59 -17.95
N GLU A 644 5.50 44.28 -18.52
CA GLU A 644 5.68 44.37 -19.98
C GLU A 644 6.00 42.98 -20.58
N GLY A 645 6.70 42.12 -19.82
CA GLY A 645 6.92 40.73 -20.17
C GLY A 645 5.62 39.93 -20.22
N VAL A 646 4.74 40.11 -19.23
CA VAL A 646 3.41 39.49 -19.19
C VAL A 646 2.56 39.96 -20.37
N GLU A 647 2.50 41.26 -20.64
CA GLU A 647 1.74 41.81 -21.78
C GLU A 647 2.22 41.25 -23.13
N LYS A 648 3.54 41.12 -23.33
CA LYS A 648 4.11 40.48 -24.53
C LYS A 648 3.70 39.02 -24.64
N MET A 649 3.74 38.27 -23.54
CA MET A 649 3.35 36.86 -23.54
C MET A 649 1.85 36.69 -23.80
N LEU A 650 1.00 37.51 -23.19
CA LEU A 650 -0.45 37.50 -23.44
C LEU A 650 -0.75 37.85 -24.90
N SER A 651 -0.08 38.83 -25.49
CA SER A 651 -0.20 39.18 -26.91
C SER A 651 0.22 38.02 -27.81
N PHE A 652 1.33 37.34 -27.48
CA PHE A 652 1.78 36.14 -28.18
C PHE A 652 0.73 35.02 -28.10
N ALA A 653 0.24 34.68 -26.91
CA ALA A 653 -0.75 33.64 -26.73
C ALA A 653 -2.10 33.97 -27.41
N GLN A 654 -2.50 35.24 -27.44
CA GLN A 654 -3.68 35.70 -28.19
C GLN A 654 -3.48 35.60 -29.70
N SER A 655 -2.26 35.81 -30.23
CA SER A 655 -2.00 35.63 -31.65
C SER A 655 -2.21 34.18 -32.12
N LEU A 656 -2.09 33.21 -31.21
CA LEU A 656 -2.38 31.79 -31.44
C LEU A 656 -3.89 31.46 -31.41
N SER A 657 -4.78 32.44 -31.18
CA SER A 657 -6.23 32.18 -31.08
C SER A 657 -6.96 32.03 -32.42
N GLN A 658 -6.27 32.23 -33.54
CA GLN A 658 -6.83 32.06 -34.88
C GLN A 658 -6.50 30.66 -35.43
N GLY A 659 -7.50 29.77 -35.54
CA GLY A 659 -7.39 28.55 -36.36
C GLY A 659 -7.54 27.19 -35.67
N GLY A 660 -7.74 27.12 -34.35
CA GLY A 660 -8.05 25.86 -33.64
C GLY A 660 -7.39 25.77 -32.26
N ARG A 661 -7.14 24.56 -31.76
CA ARG A 661 -6.59 24.33 -30.41
C ARG A 661 -5.09 24.08 -30.44
N HIS A 662 -4.34 24.74 -29.58
CA HIS A 662 -2.90 24.62 -29.46
C HIS A 662 -2.51 23.84 -28.22
N VAL A 663 -1.56 22.91 -28.34
CA VAL A 663 -1.03 22.19 -27.20
C VAL A 663 0.06 23.03 -26.55
N VAL A 664 -0.10 23.34 -25.27
CA VAL A 664 0.86 24.10 -24.47
C VAL A 664 1.37 23.20 -23.35
N GLY A 665 2.68 23.02 -23.29
CA GLY A 665 3.33 22.33 -22.18
C GLY A 665 3.31 23.18 -20.93
N MET A 666 2.95 22.59 -19.79
CA MET A 666 3.02 23.27 -18.50
C MET A 666 3.80 22.45 -17.49
N ASP A 667 4.53 23.16 -16.65
CA ASP A 667 5.03 22.65 -15.37
C ASP A 667 4.99 23.78 -14.33
N CYS A 668 5.32 23.47 -13.08
CA CYS A 668 5.54 24.47 -12.03
C CYS A 668 6.74 24.09 -11.18
N GLU A 669 7.49 25.09 -10.74
CA GLU A 669 8.53 24.90 -9.74
C GLU A 669 8.25 25.74 -8.50
N TRP A 670 8.69 25.22 -7.36
CA TRP A 670 8.53 25.87 -6.06
C TRP A 670 9.72 25.54 -5.19
N ARG A 671 10.00 26.43 -4.25
CA ARG A 671 11.07 26.29 -3.28
C ARG A 671 10.91 24.99 -2.50
N PRO A 672 11.90 24.08 -2.56
CA PRO A 672 11.87 22.86 -1.77
C PRO A 672 11.78 23.16 -0.27
N THR A 673 11.15 22.25 0.48
CA THR A 673 10.94 22.42 1.92
C THR A 673 12.25 22.49 2.73
N SER A 674 13.36 21.98 2.19
CA SER A 674 14.71 22.14 2.73
C SER A 674 15.14 23.61 2.90
N PHE A 675 14.57 24.53 2.12
CA PHE A 675 14.96 25.95 2.13
C PHE A 675 14.00 26.87 2.92
N SER A 676 12.96 26.35 3.60
CA SER A 676 11.96 27.18 4.32
C SER A 676 11.50 26.60 5.67
N GLN A 677 11.41 27.46 6.71
CA GLN A 677 10.74 27.17 8.00
C GLN A 677 9.29 27.71 8.08
N GLN A 678 8.79 28.40 7.05
CA GLN A 678 7.40 28.87 6.97
C GLN A 678 6.59 28.07 5.94
N ASP A 679 5.27 28.06 6.13
CA ASP A 679 4.26 27.25 5.40
C ASP A 679 4.12 27.74 3.93
N GLY A 680 5.16 27.51 3.12
CA GLY A 680 5.36 28.06 1.77
C GLY A 680 4.51 27.40 0.68
N ARG A 681 3.21 27.69 0.67
CA ARG A 681 2.28 27.29 -0.41
C ARG A 681 2.30 28.28 -1.58
N GLN A 682 3.48 28.61 -2.13
CA GLN A 682 3.58 29.47 -3.31
C GLN A 682 4.27 28.72 -4.46
N VAL A 683 3.86 29.03 -5.70
CA VAL A 683 4.53 28.61 -6.93
C VAL A 683 5.54 29.70 -7.24
N ASP A 684 6.83 29.36 -7.38
CA ASP A 684 7.89 30.34 -7.62
C ASP A 684 8.14 30.55 -9.11
N VAL A 685 7.93 29.51 -9.92
CA VAL A 685 8.07 29.58 -11.38
C VAL A 685 6.93 28.81 -12.05
N LEU A 686 6.32 29.40 -13.08
CA LEU A 686 5.37 28.75 -13.98
C LEU A 686 6.00 28.69 -15.37
N GLN A 687 6.01 27.51 -15.99
CA GLN A 687 6.60 27.32 -17.31
C GLN A 687 5.53 27.02 -18.35
N LEU A 688 5.60 27.67 -19.50
CA LEU A 688 4.67 27.50 -20.60
C LEU A 688 5.41 27.34 -21.93
N ALA A 689 5.37 26.14 -22.49
CA ALA A 689 5.98 25.81 -23.77
C ALA A 689 4.93 25.81 -24.88
N PHE A 690 5.04 26.73 -25.83
CA PHE A 690 4.10 26.91 -26.94
C PHE A 690 4.59 26.25 -28.23
N ALA A 691 3.71 26.27 -29.24
CA ALA A 691 4.04 25.94 -30.62
C ALA A 691 5.28 26.70 -31.14
N GLY A 692 6.04 26.08 -32.04
CA GLY A 692 7.21 26.70 -32.67
C GLY A 692 8.43 26.90 -31.76
N GLY A 693 8.47 26.23 -30.60
CA GLY A 693 9.64 26.23 -29.71
C GLY A 693 9.79 27.48 -28.84
N VAL A 694 8.74 28.29 -28.71
CA VAL A 694 8.72 29.49 -27.87
C VAL A 694 8.30 29.11 -26.45
N ILE A 695 9.15 29.41 -25.47
CA ILE A 695 8.92 29.03 -24.07
C ILE A 695 8.94 30.29 -23.20
N PHE A 696 7.95 30.42 -22.34
CA PHE A 696 7.91 31.46 -21.31
C PHE A 696 8.14 30.85 -19.94
N VAL A 697 9.15 31.35 -19.23
CA VAL A 697 9.47 30.99 -17.84
C VAL A 697 9.06 32.18 -17.00
N LEU A 698 7.91 32.08 -16.33
CA LEU A 698 7.36 33.14 -15.52
C LEU A 698 7.94 33.08 -14.11
N ASP A 699 8.52 34.19 -13.69
CA ASP A 699 8.94 34.41 -12.32
C ASP A 699 7.74 34.88 -11.48
N CYS A 700 7.02 33.91 -10.91
CA CYS A 700 5.84 34.15 -10.10
C CYS A 700 6.13 34.98 -8.83
N ALA A 701 7.38 34.98 -8.35
CA ALA A 701 7.80 35.75 -7.18
C ALA A 701 8.13 37.21 -7.50
N ALA A 702 8.58 37.50 -8.74
CA ALA A 702 8.84 38.86 -9.20
C ALA A 702 7.58 39.57 -9.74
N LEU A 703 6.59 38.80 -10.19
CA LEU A 703 5.34 39.34 -10.76
C LEU A 703 4.30 39.61 -9.67
N ALA A 704 3.55 40.70 -9.82
CA ALA A 704 2.39 40.95 -8.97
C ALA A 704 1.26 39.94 -9.23
N ASP A 705 0.53 39.57 -8.17
CA ASP A 705 -0.56 38.57 -8.24
C ASP A 705 -1.58 38.90 -9.34
N GLU A 706 -1.96 40.17 -9.52
CA GLU A 706 -2.90 40.59 -10.57
C GLU A 706 -2.46 40.20 -12.00
N HIS A 707 -1.15 40.20 -12.28
CA HIS A 707 -0.61 39.79 -13.57
C HIS A 707 -0.60 38.27 -13.69
N MET A 708 -0.27 37.56 -12.61
CA MET A 708 -0.33 36.11 -12.57
C MET A 708 -1.76 35.58 -12.72
N GLU A 709 -2.74 36.26 -12.11
CA GLU A 709 -4.16 35.94 -12.29
C GLU A 709 -4.60 36.10 -13.75
N GLN A 710 -4.11 37.12 -14.48
CA GLN A 710 -4.37 37.28 -15.91
C GLN A 710 -3.77 36.15 -16.74
N VAL A 711 -2.54 35.74 -16.45
CA VAL A 711 -1.87 34.61 -17.12
C VAL A 711 -2.62 33.31 -16.84
N VAL A 712 -2.92 33.04 -15.57
CA VAL A 712 -3.65 31.85 -15.11
C VAL A 712 -5.03 31.80 -15.79
N ALA A 713 -5.76 32.91 -15.83
CA ALA A 713 -7.05 32.99 -16.52
C ALA A 713 -6.93 32.69 -18.03
N LEU A 714 -5.91 33.22 -18.70
CA LEU A 714 -5.69 32.99 -20.13
C LEU A 714 -5.31 31.53 -20.42
N VAL A 715 -4.41 30.94 -19.65
CA VAL A 715 -3.81 29.64 -19.98
C VAL A 715 -4.72 28.47 -19.57
N LEU A 716 -5.34 28.58 -18.39
CA LEU A 716 -6.06 27.49 -17.75
C LEU A 716 -7.57 27.48 -18.05
N ASN A 717 -8.09 28.51 -18.72
CA ASN A 717 -9.48 28.59 -19.19
C ASN A 717 -9.63 28.92 -20.68
N ALA A 718 -8.54 29.04 -21.44
CA ALA A 718 -8.61 29.25 -22.89
C ALA A 718 -9.20 28.02 -23.61
N LYS A 719 -10.26 28.25 -24.38
CA LYS A 719 -10.91 27.21 -25.20
C LYS A 719 -10.03 26.70 -26.35
N ASN A 720 -9.09 27.54 -26.79
CA ASN A 720 -8.13 27.28 -27.86
C ASN A 720 -6.77 26.75 -27.35
N ILE A 721 -6.63 26.46 -26.05
CA ILE A 721 -5.41 25.90 -25.47
C ILE A 721 -5.73 24.55 -24.84
N ILE A 722 -4.87 23.56 -25.08
CA ILE A 722 -4.83 22.28 -24.38
C ILE A 722 -3.55 22.25 -23.57
N LEU A 723 -3.67 22.22 -22.25
CA LEU A 723 -2.50 22.19 -21.37
C LEU A 723 -2.04 20.77 -21.11
N SER A 724 -0.88 20.40 -21.59
CA SER A 724 -0.25 19.12 -21.29
C SER A 724 0.75 19.27 -20.15
N GLY A 725 0.54 18.54 -19.06
CA GLY A 725 1.49 18.46 -17.95
C GLY A 725 1.71 17.02 -17.48
N PHE A 726 2.75 16.83 -16.67
CA PHE A 726 3.13 15.52 -16.16
C PHE A 726 2.98 15.46 -14.64
N SER A 727 2.06 14.63 -14.14
CA SER A 727 1.61 14.70 -12.74
C SER A 727 0.92 16.04 -12.39
N VAL A 728 0.31 16.64 -13.42
CA VAL A 728 -0.19 18.02 -13.49
C VAL A 728 -1.22 18.39 -12.42
N ALA A 729 -1.87 17.39 -11.81
CA ALA A 729 -2.82 17.61 -10.73
C ALA A 729 -2.17 18.26 -9.49
N GLY A 730 -0.89 17.98 -9.23
CA GLY A 730 -0.14 18.59 -8.14
C GLY A 730 0.13 20.08 -8.37
N ASP A 731 0.57 20.42 -9.57
CA ASP A 731 0.94 21.78 -9.97
C ASP A 731 -0.28 22.69 -9.95
N VAL A 732 -1.39 22.21 -10.49
CA VAL A 732 -2.69 22.90 -10.46
C VAL A 732 -3.18 23.13 -9.03
N GLN A 733 -2.98 22.18 -8.14
CA GLN A 733 -3.37 22.34 -6.73
C GLN A 733 -2.56 23.47 -6.07
N ARG A 734 -1.27 23.60 -6.40
CA ARG A 734 -0.40 24.65 -5.88
C ARG A 734 -0.69 26.01 -6.51
N LEU A 735 -0.87 26.08 -7.84
CA LEU A 735 -1.31 27.28 -8.54
C LEU A 735 -2.61 27.82 -7.96
N ARG A 736 -3.58 26.97 -7.63
CA ARG A 736 -4.83 27.40 -6.99
C ARG A 736 -4.65 27.88 -5.56
N ALA A 737 -3.70 27.31 -4.83
CA ALA A 737 -3.37 27.77 -3.49
C ALA A 737 -2.72 29.16 -3.51
N ALA A 738 -1.85 29.40 -4.50
CA ALA A 738 -1.19 30.69 -4.72
C ALA A 738 -2.14 31.74 -5.33
N TYR A 739 -3.02 31.33 -6.25
CA TYR A 739 -3.93 32.20 -7.00
C TYR A 739 -5.38 31.68 -6.89
N PRO A 740 -6.11 32.02 -5.83
CA PRO A 740 -7.45 31.47 -5.54
C PRO A 740 -8.54 31.79 -6.58
N SER A 741 -8.33 32.81 -7.41
CA SER A 741 -9.18 33.14 -8.56
C SER A 741 -9.17 32.05 -9.64
N LEU A 742 -8.23 31.09 -9.58
CA LEU A 742 -8.17 29.94 -10.47
C LEU A 742 -9.36 28.98 -10.24
N GLY A 743 -10.31 29.04 -11.17
CA GLY A 743 -11.48 28.15 -11.26
C GLY A 743 -11.16 26.68 -11.58
N CYS A 744 -12.21 25.91 -11.93
CA CYS A 744 -12.03 24.51 -12.31
C CYS A 744 -11.40 24.41 -13.70
N LEU A 745 -10.37 23.59 -13.83
CA LEU A 745 -9.73 23.37 -15.13
C LEU A 745 -10.62 22.54 -16.06
N THR A 746 -10.66 22.93 -17.33
CA THR A 746 -11.44 22.24 -18.37
C THR A 746 -10.60 21.78 -19.57
N ASN A 747 -9.35 22.21 -19.67
CA ASN A 747 -8.49 22.04 -20.83
C ASN A 747 -7.12 21.38 -20.52
N CYS A 748 -6.93 20.84 -19.31
CA CYS A 748 -5.67 20.26 -18.87
C CYS A 748 -5.65 18.73 -19.00
N VAL A 749 -4.61 18.17 -19.62
CA VAL A 749 -4.42 16.73 -19.90
C VAL A 749 -3.19 16.17 -19.18
N GLU A 750 -3.31 14.91 -18.72
CA GLU A 750 -2.23 14.20 -18.02
C GLU A 750 -1.43 13.32 -19.00
N VAL A 751 -0.18 13.70 -19.27
CA VAL A 751 0.74 13.01 -20.21
C VAL A 751 0.92 11.55 -19.85
N ARG A 752 1.03 11.22 -18.56
CA ARG A 752 1.19 9.83 -18.10
C ARG A 752 0.03 8.94 -18.52
N ARG A 753 -1.20 9.47 -18.57
CA ARG A 753 -2.38 8.71 -18.97
C ARG A 753 -2.36 8.40 -20.46
N ALA A 754 -1.95 9.35 -21.28
CA ALA A 754 -1.74 9.13 -22.70
C ALA A 754 -0.65 8.06 -22.92
N ALA A 755 0.50 8.18 -22.24
CA ALA A 755 1.58 7.21 -22.32
C ALA A 755 1.10 5.77 -22.01
N VAL A 756 0.49 5.55 -20.84
CA VAL A 756 -0.01 4.22 -20.42
C VAL A 756 -1.03 3.65 -21.40
N ALA A 757 -1.88 4.47 -21.99
CA ALA A 757 -2.86 4.01 -22.98
C ALA A 757 -2.22 3.57 -24.30
N ARG A 758 -1.08 4.16 -24.69
CA ARG A 758 -0.41 3.89 -25.96
C ARG A 758 0.62 2.77 -25.86
N VAL A 759 1.32 2.65 -24.72
CA VAL A 759 2.45 1.70 -24.54
C VAL A 759 2.25 0.71 -23.39
N GLY A 760 1.13 0.79 -22.66
CA GLY A 760 0.77 -0.16 -21.61
C GLY A 760 1.23 0.24 -20.19
N SER A 761 0.91 -0.59 -19.21
CA SER A 761 1.13 -0.29 -17.78
C SER A 761 2.59 -0.25 -17.35
N VAL A 762 3.54 -0.66 -18.19
CA VAL A 762 4.98 -0.66 -17.88
C VAL A 762 5.49 0.76 -17.60
N VAL A 763 4.95 1.78 -18.26
CA VAL A 763 5.34 3.18 -18.04
C VAL A 763 4.54 3.87 -16.93
N GLN A 764 3.61 3.18 -16.25
CA GLN A 764 2.71 3.78 -15.26
C GLN A 764 3.46 4.47 -14.13
N THR A 765 4.64 3.98 -13.80
CA THR A 765 5.51 4.42 -12.71
C THR A 765 6.69 5.27 -13.17
N TRP A 766 6.87 5.50 -14.47
CA TRP A 766 8.02 6.25 -14.99
C TRP A 766 7.91 7.74 -14.68
N GLY A 767 9.04 8.46 -14.57
CA GLY A 767 9.05 9.93 -14.46
C GLY A 767 9.08 10.62 -15.83
N LEU A 768 8.98 11.96 -15.85
CA LEU A 768 9.07 12.77 -17.08
C LEU A 768 10.39 12.51 -17.81
N ALA A 769 11.53 12.57 -17.09
CA ALA A 769 12.86 12.26 -17.63
C ALA A 769 12.98 10.88 -18.29
N ALA A 770 12.38 9.84 -17.69
CA ALA A 770 12.42 8.50 -18.25
C ALA A 770 11.61 8.40 -19.55
N LEU A 771 10.45 9.06 -19.61
CA LEU A 771 9.65 9.13 -20.84
C LEU A 771 10.34 9.97 -21.92
N ALA A 772 10.90 11.13 -21.56
CA ALA A 772 11.60 12.02 -22.48
C ALA A 772 12.82 11.34 -23.11
N SER A 773 13.67 10.70 -22.29
CA SER A 773 14.83 9.96 -22.79
C SER A 773 14.41 8.81 -23.70
N THR A 774 13.42 8.01 -23.30
CA THR A 774 13.00 6.83 -24.07
C THR A 774 12.29 7.19 -25.36
N TYR A 775 11.36 8.15 -25.35
CA TYR A 775 10.48 8.41 -26.50
C TYR A 775 10.92 9.61 -27.34
N LEU A 776 11.56 10.62 -26.75
CA LEU A 776 12.05 11.79 -27.46
C LEU A 776 13.56 11.76 -27.72
N GLY A 777 14.33 10.93 -26.99
CA GLY A 777 15.80 10.97 -27.05
C GLY A 777 16.39 12.21 -26.37
N ILE A 778 15.60 12.88 -25.51
CA ILE A 778 16.00 14.09 -24.78
C ILE A 778 16.38 13.69 -23.36
N GLU A 779 17.60 14.01 -22.94
CA GLU A 779 18.03 13.85 -21.55
C GLU A 779 17.69 15.09 -20.74
N ILE A 780 16.97 14.89 -19.62
CA ILE A 780 16.67 15.94 -18.65
C ILE A 780 17.63 15.74 -17.48
N ALA A 781 18.55 16.68 -17.32
CA ALA A 781 19.46 16.73 -16.18
C ALA A 781 18.65 17.07 -14.90
N LYS A 782 18.83 16.34 -13.80
CA LYS A 782 17.97 16.43 -12.60
C LYS A 782 18.48 17.36 -11.51
N ASP A 783 19.60 18.01 -11.76
CA ASP A 783 20.32 18.87 -10.82
C ASP A 783 19.48 20.06 -10.32
N GLN A 784 18.59 20.61 -11.15
CA GLN A 784 17.75 21.74 -10.75
C GLN A 784 16.41 21.35 -10.10
N GLN A 785 16.03 20.06 -10.13
CA GLN A 785 14.75 19.56 -9.59
C GLN A 785 14.56 19.91 -8.10
N VAL A 786 15.66 20.01 -7.36
CA VAL A 786 15.68 20.35 -5.92
C VAL A 786 16.46 21.64 -5.64
N SER A 787 16.61 22.51 -6.65
CA SER A 787 17.29 23.80 -6.49
C SER A 787 16.45 24.80 -5.67
N ASP A 788 17.08 25.86 -5.16
CA ASP A 788 16.36 26.94 -4.49
C ASP A 788 15.64 27.81 -5.54
N TRP A 789 14.41 27.42 -5.89
CA TRP A 789 13.56 28.12 -6.86
C TRP A 789 13.08 29.50 -6.40
N ALA A 790 13.33 29.92 -5.16
CA ALA A 790 13.09 31.29 -4.71
C ALA A 790 14.31 32.21 -4.91
N HIS A 791 15.46 31.67 -5.33
CA HIS A 791 16.65 32.47 -5.59
C HIS A 791 16.42 33.43 -6.77
N ARG A 792 16.81 34.70 -6.60
CA ARG A 792 16.69 35.74 -7.64
C ARG A 792 18.00 36.50 -7.86
N PRO A 793 18.38 36.79 -9.12
CA PRO A 793 17.71 36.35 -10.35
C PRO A 793 17.80 34.82 -10.55
N LEU A 794 16.89 34.24 -11.33
CA LEU A 794 16.98 32.82 -11.70
C LEU A 794 18.30 32.58 -12.44
N SER A 795 18.99 31.50 -12.09
CA SER A 795 20.22 31.10 -12.80
C SER A 795 19.92 30.63 -14.22
N SER A 796 20.94 30.65 -15.09
CA SER A 796 20.79 30.19 -16.48
C SER A 796 20.42 28.70 -16.54
N GLU A 797 20.95 27.92 -15.60
CA GLU A 797 20.68 26.50 -15.43
C GLU A 797 19.23 26.25 -15.00
N GLN A 798 18.70 27.01 -14.04
CA GLN A 798 17.30 26.95 -13.62
C GLN A 798 16.35 27.31 -14.77
N VAL A 799 16.65 28.37 -15.53
CA VAL A 799 15.84 28.77 -16.69
C VAL A 799 15.85 27.69 -17.76
N ALA A 800 17.02 27.10 -18.06
CA ALA A 800 17.15 26.03 -19.05
C ALA A 800 16.39 24.76 -18.64
N TYR A 801 16.52 24.34 -17.37
CA TYR A 801 15.80 23.19 -16.82
C TYR A 801 14.28 23.40 -16.87
N ALA A 802 13.82 24.53 -16.33
CA ALA A 802 12.41 24.90 -16.30
C ALA A 802 11.79 24.89 -17.71
N ALA A 803 12.49 25.49 -18.68
CA ALA A 803 12.05 25.49 -20.06
C ALA A 803 11.95 24.08 -20.64
N LEU A 804 12.94 23.22 -20.36
CA LEU A 804 13.01 21.86 -20.89
C LEU A 804 11.89 20.96 -20.38
N ASP A 805 11.50 21.06 -19.10
CA ASP A 805 10.45 20.24 -18.50
C ASP A 805 9.08 20.50 -19.15
N ALA A 806 8.68 21.77 -19.28
CA ALA A 806 7.44 22.14 -19.98
C ALA A 806 7.48 21.73 -21.46
N HIS A 807 8.61 21.91 -22.14
CA HIS A 807 8.78 21.50 -23.53
C HIS A 807 8.64 19.98 -23.71
N CYS A 808 9.24 19.19 -22.82
CA CYS A 808 9.12 17.74 -22.82
C CYS A 808 7.68 17.27 -22.54
N ALA A 809 6.97 17.91 -21.61
CA ALA A 809 5.55 17.62 -21.35
C ALA A 809 4.69 17.80 -22.62
N ARG A 810 4.93 18.89 -23.37
CA ARG A 810 4.29 19.14 -24.66
C ARG A 810 4.65 18.08 -25.69
N LEU A 811 5.94 17.87 -25.93
CA LEU A 811 6.41 16.94 -26.97
C LEU A 811 5.97 15.51 -26.72
N LEU A 812 5.98 15.04 -25.47
CA LEU A 812 5.49 13.70 -25.13
C LEU A 812 4.00 13.57 -25.37
N PHE A 813 3.20 14.57 -25.01
CA PHE A 813 1.77 14.54 -25.31
C PHE A 813 1.54 14.41 -26.82
N LEU A 814 2.21 15.26 -27.61
CA LEU A 814 2.14 15.21 -29.07
C LEU A 814 2.55 13.84 -29.58
N PHE A 815 3.74 13.35 -29.20
CA PHE A 815 4.25 12.03 -29.60
C PHE A 815 3.22 10.91 -29.43
N PHE A 816 2.46 10.92 -28.34
CA PHE A 816 1.46 9.88 -28.06
C PHE A 816 0.16 10.01 -28.87
N VAL A 817 -0.09 11.17 -29.51
CA VAL A 817 -1.33 11.44 -30.24
C VAL A 817 -1.13 11.77 -31.73
N LEU A 818 0.11 11.96 -32.20
CA LEU A 818 0.41 12.37 -33.59
C LEU A 818 -0.23 11.48 -34.65
N ASP A 819 -0.32 10.16 -34.42
CA ASP A 819 -0.93 9.21 -35.35
C ASP A 819 -2.45 9.16 -35.32
N LEU A 820 -3.06 9.88 -34.38
CA LEU A 820 -4.50 9.94 -34.20
C LEU A 820 -5.11 11.19 -34.84
N VAL A 821 -4.28 12.09 -35.38
CA VAL A 821 -4.69 13.37 -35.96
C VAL A 821 -4.01 13.61 -37.31
N GLU A 822 -4.69 14.33 -38.19
CA GLU A 822 -4.16 14.71 -39.51
C GLU A 822 -3.23 15.93 -39.44
N SER A 823 -3.56 16.89 -38.56
CA SER A 823 -2.74 18.06 -38.23
C SER A 823 -2.69 18.26 -36.72
N VAL A 824 -1.57 18.75 -36.23
CA VAL A 824 -1.28 18.78 -34.79
C VAL A 824 -1.24 20.20 -34.25
N GLU A 825 -0.94 21.18 -35.10
CA GLU A 825 -1.04 22.58 -34.71
C GLU A 825 -1.54 23.45 -35.88
N PRO A 826 -2.72 24.07 -35.73
CA PRO A 826 -3.70 23.82 -34.65
C PRO A 826 -4.34 22.43 -34.75
N LEU A 827 -4.70 21.83 -33.60
CA LEU A 827 -5.63 20.71 -33.52
C LEU A 827 -7.03 21.21 -33.88
N SER A 828 -7.70 20.54 -34.82
CA SER A 828 -9.06 20.91 -35.20
C SER A 828 -10.04 20.62 -34.07
N ASP A 829 -11.16 21.34 -34.00
CA ASP A 829 -12.16 21.08 -32.95
C ASP A 829 -12.78 19.68 -33.07
N GLU A 830 -12.83 19.11 -34.27
CA GLU A 830 -13.31 17.74 -34.51
C GLU A 830 -12.40 16.67 -33.89
N ALA A 831 -11.11 16.99 -33.69
CA ALA A 831 -10.14 16.09 -33.07
C ALA A 831 -10.31 16.00 -31.54
N GLN A 832 -11.33 16.64 -30.94
CA GLN A 832 -11.55 16.67 -29.48
C GLN A 832 -11.58 15.30 -28.80
N HIS A 833 -12.03 14.29 -29.52
CA HIS A 833 -12.05 12.90 -29.07
C HIS A 833 -10.65 12.34 -28.74
N VAL A 834 -9.59 12.92 -29.32
CA VAL A 834 -8.19 12.48 -29.14
C VAL A 834 -7.65 12.84 -27.77
N TRP A 835 -8.03 13.99 -27.19
CA TRP A 835 -7.47 14.45 -25.91
C TRP A 835 -8.45 14.48 -24.73
N THR A 836 -9.76 14.54 -24.99
CA THR A 836 -10.80 14.50 -23.94
C THR A 836 -10.64 13.33 -22.95
N PRO A 837 -10.24 12.11 -23.37
CA PRO A 837 -10.01 11.00 -22.45
C PRO A 837 -8.91 11.27 -21.42
N TRP A 838 -7.94 12.12 -21.75
CA TRP A 838 -6.76 12.42 -20.93
C TRP A 838 -6.98 13.62 -20.00
N LEU A 839 -8.12 14.32 -20.14
CA LEU A 839 -8.45 15.47 -19.30
C LEU A 839 -8.38 15.10 -17.81
N MET A 840 -7.74 15.99 -17.05
CA MET A 840 -7.62 15.91 -15.62
C MET A 840 -9.00 16.13 -14.98
N ARG A 841 -9.39 15.27 -14.03
CA ARG A 841 -10.68 15.33 -13.32
C ARG A 841 -10.44 15.67 -11.86
N GLU A 842 -10.72 16.92 -11.49
CA GLU A 842 -10.54 17.42 -10.13
C GLU A 842 -11.57 16.83 -9.15
N ARG A 843 -11.13 16.48 -7.94
CA ARG A 843 -11.97 15.83 -6.92
C ARG A 843 -12.82 16.79 -6.07
N ASN A 844 -12.56 18.10 -6.08
CA ASN A 844 -13.07 19.05 -5.06
C ASN A 844 -13.52 20.44 -5.57
N CYS A 845 -13.75 20.65 -6.88
CA CYS A 845 -14.12 21.99 -7.36
C CYS A 845 -15.59 22.32 -7.04
N LYS A 846 -15.83 23.34 -6.19
CA LYS A 846 -17.17 23.79 -5.76
C LYS A 846 -18.03 24.44 -6.88
N CYS A 847 -17.48 24.71 -8.06
CA CYS A 847 -18.13 25.55 -9.08
C CYS A 847 -19.06 24.81 -10.07
N ARG A 848 -19.29 23.50 -9.97
CA ARG A 848 -20.17 22.76 -10.92
C ARG A 848 -21.68 22.87 -10.66
N ARG A 849 -22.17 24.01 -10.16
CA ARG A 849 -23.61 24.35 -10.12
C ARG A 849 -24.07 25.27 -11.27
N ILE A 850 -23.20 25.65 -12.22
CA ILE A 850 -23.52 26.74 -13.18
C ILE A 850 -23.22 26.38 -14.65
N PHE A 851 -23.26 25.10 -15.04
CA PHE A 851 -23.30 24.75 -16.47
C PHE A 851 -24.32 23.64 -16.70
N ASP A 852 -25.60 23.98 -16.49
CA ASP A 852 -26.70 23.35 -17.20
C ASP A 852 -26.75 23.94 -18.61
N PHE A 853 -26.68 23.07 -19.62
CA PHE A 853 -27.01 23.42 -21.00
C PHE A 853 -28.52 23.68 -21.09
N SER A 854 -28.93 24.93 -20.88
CA SER A 854 -30.14 25.44 -21.50
C SER A 854 -29.83 25.76 -22.96
N HIS A 855 -30.10 24.82 -23.86
CA HIS A 855 -30.42 25.17 -25.24
C HIS A 855 -31.94 25.16 -25.37
N SER A 856 -32.47 26.36 -25.41
CA SER A 856 -33.80 26.68 -25.88
C SER A 856 -34.04 26.08 -27.27
N SER A 857 -35.12 25.32 -27.42
CA SER A 857 -35.83 25.20 -28.69
C SER A 857 -37.28 25.60 -28.44
N GLN A 858 -37.63 26.82 -28.86
CA GLN A 858 -39.02 27.16 -29.21
C GLN A 858 -39.30 26.58 -30.60
N VAL A 859 -40.38 25.80 -30.71
CA VAL A 859 -41.23 25.63 -31.92
C VAL A 859 -42.61 25.26 -31.33
N SER A 860 -43.51 26.23 -31.07
CA SER A 860 -44.58 26.74 -31.95
C SER A 860 -45.43 25.65 -32.63
N SER A 861 -46.75 25.76 -32.41
CA SER A 861 -47.91 24.97 -32.87
C SER A 861 -48.17 23.64 -32.16
#